data_AF-A0A1V0QZX6-F1
#
_entry.id   AF-A0A1V0QZX6-F1
#
_cell.length_a   1.000
_cell.length_b   1.000
_cell.length_c   1.000
_cell.angle_alpha   90.00
_cell.angle_beta   90.00
_cell.angle_gamma   90.00
#
_symmetry.space_group_name_H-M   'P 1'
#
loop_
_entity.id
_entity.type
_entity.pdbx_description
1 polymer ?
#
loop_
_entity_poly.entity_id
_entity_poly.type
_entity_poly.pdbx_seq_one_letter_code
_entity_poly.pdbx_strand_id
1 'polypeptide(L)'
;MPSRRHFLAGSAAAAAGLAALPRAAAAAPAPADPGAAPPPHLVVVLADDLGYGDLGAYGQKLITTPHIDRLAAEGLRFTDAYSAAAVCAPSRAALLTGLHTGHSAVRANPAAGGQGGLAAGDTTFAEVLRARGYRTGLFGKWGFGPQAADQPSHPAARGFEEFYGYIDHSHAHEYRPDHLWHNDTKESLPAGTYAPDVIAARALDFIDTHAAGPDPFLLLLAPNLPHAPSEIPDVGAYASRSWTQSNKAHAAQISLLDAQVGAVVERLRARGIAERTVVLVTSDNGPHEEGGVNPDLFDANGPLRGYKRNLYEGGVRVPLIAWSPGRIAPGTTSDRPTPLYDVLPTLAELAAAPAPADIDGLSAAPVLTGTAALAPLHGHLYWYRDEQGVTSRANSQDAGRAKQVAEAVRKDRWKAVRFAPGRDRTAPDSAWAFELYDLAADPGEQHDVAAANPSVVASLTTLLRASWTDTYVRRPWGLTAVADVSAGTLTTTLANGTARPWPDAAVTLPLPSGWTATPTGPTTAASLAPGRSLTTTWRLSAPSTAPALLTPRATTSSALRFTAPTRFTPLPAPPTKDSHLSDLPWVSATNGWGPVEIDRSNGKQAAGDGTPIAFGGVTHPKGLGVHAPSEIVYHLGGRASRFTALVGIDDFSTNQSPAGATRAVVRADGRTLLTTATLTGATGPTAIDLDVTGVRLLHLLVEDANARSSFDHTSWARPYVTVR
;
A
#
# COMPACT_ATOMS: atom_id res chain seq x y z
N MET A 1 43.47 -37.01 32.12
CA MET A 1 43.60 -38.43 32.53
C MET A 1 42.29 -38.89 33.18
N PRO A 2 41.83 -40.14 32.97
CA PRO A 2 40.42 -40.55 33.09
C PRO A 2 40.14 -41.66 34.14
N SER A 3 38.87 -41.86 34.53
CA SER A 3 38.35 -43.15 35.07
C SER A 3 36.82 -43.20 34.89
N ARG A 4 36.20 -44.02 34.01
CA ARG A 4 36.01 -45.51 33.91
C ARG A 4 35.10 -46.17 34.96
N ARG A 5 33.91 -46.63 34.52
CA ARG A 5 33.29 -47.99 34.64
C ARG A 5 31.82 -47.92 34.14
N HIS A 6 31.46 -48.43 32.96
CA HIS A 6 31.14 -49.82 32.51
C HIS A 6 29.83 -50.45 33.06
N PHE A 7 28.85 -50.73 32.17
CA PHE A 7 28.27 -52.07 31.87
C PHE A 7 27.23 -51.97 30.71
N LEU A 8 27.56 -52.32 29.46
CA LEU A 8 27.30 -53.58 28.71
C LEU A 8 25.85 -54.12 28.64
N ALA A 9 25.26 -53.90 27.46
CA ALA A 9 24.65 -54.85 26.52
C ALA A 9 23.95 -56.14 27.02
N GLY A 10 22.70 -56.29 26.60
CA GLY A 10 22.03 -57.58 26.44
C GLY A 10 21.20 -57.58 25.16
N SER A 11 21.58 -58.43 24.20
CA SER A 11 20.78 -58.78 23.03
C SER A 11 20.62 -60.29 23.02
N ALA A 12 19.39 -60.80 22.96
CA ALA A 12 19.08 -62.14 22.50
C ALA A 12 17.66 -62.16 21.94
N ALA A 13 17.54 -62.76 20.76
CA ALA A 13 16.37 -62.82 19.89
C ALA A 13 15.34 -63.87 20.34
N ALA A 14 14.06 -63.72 19.93
CA ALA A 14 13.39 -64.67 19.04
C ALA A 14 11.89 -64.35 18.81
N ALA A 15 11.50 -64.50 17.53
CA ALA A 15 10.25 -65.07 17.02
C ALA A 15 8.91 -64.29 17.06
N ALA A 16 8.52 -63.85 15.85
CA ALA A 16 7.22 -64.09 15.20
C ALA A 16 5.92 -63.84 15.96
N GLY A 17 5.27 -62.72 15.61
CA GLY A 17 3.84 -62.51 15.80
C GLY A 17 3.33 -61.46 14.82
N LEU A 18 2.73 -61.90 13.70
CA LEU A 18 1.86 -61.03 12.90
C LEU A 18 0.63 -60.68 13.77
N ALA A 19 0.58 -59.46 14.28
CA ALA A 19 -0.63 -58.85 14.81
C ALA A 19 -0.86 -57.52 14.10
N ALA A 20 -2.05 -57.40 13.50
CA ALA A 20 -2.49 -56.23 12.77
C ALA A 20 -2.32 -54.94 13.60
N LEU A 21 -1.56 -53.98 13.09
CA LEU A 21 -1.52 -52.64 13.64
C LEU A 21 -2.93 -52.02 13.51
N PRO A 22 -3.48 -51.41 14.57
CA PRO A 22 -4.74 -50.70 14.45
C PRO A 22 -4.53 -49.56 13.46
N ARG A 23 -5.36 -49.51 12.43
CA ARG A 23 -5.51 -48.35 11.55
C ARG A 23 -5.80 -47.16 12.46
N ALA A 24 -4.82 -46.27 12.64
CA ALA A 24 -5.01 -45.03 13.38
C ALA A 24 -6.18 -44.28 12.72
N ALA A 25 -7.32 -44.26 13.39
CA ALA A 25 -8.45 -43.45 12.98
C ALA A 25 -7.94 -42.01 12.90
N ALA A 26 -8.15 -41.38 11.75
CA ALA A 26 -7.89 -39.95 11.58
C ALA A 26 -8.60 -39.22 12.71
N ALA A 27 -7.81 -38.62 13.62
CA ALA A 27 -8.36 -37.79 14.67
C ALA A 27 -9.07 -36.63 13.97
N ALA A 28 -10.37 -36.51 14.23
CA ALA A 28 -11.15 -35.33 13.83
C ALA A 28 -10.45 -34.07 14.39
N PRO A 29 -10.49 -32.94 13.66
CA PRO A 29 -9.88 -31.71 14.12
C PRO A 29 -10.43 -31.37 15.51
N ALA A 30 -9.52 -31.08 16.45
CA ALA A 30 -9.90 -30.65 17.78
C ALA A 30 -10.76 -29.37 17.66
N PRO A 31 -11.91 -29.30 18.34
CA PRO A 31 -12.68 -28.05 18.40
C PRO A 31 -11.81 -26.95 19.01
N ALA A 32 -12.00 -25.72 18.53
CA ALA A 32 -11.37 -24.53 19.09
C ALA A 32 -11.61 -24.47 20.61
N ASP A 33 -10.56 -24.15 21.37
CA ASP A 33 -10.61 -24.09 22.83
C ASP A 33 -11.67 -23.08 23.28
N PRO A 34 -12.79 -23.51 23.89
CA PRO A 34 -13.88 -22.63 24.28
C PRO A 34 -13.51 -21.66 25.43
N GLY A 35 -12.28 -21.77 25.97
CA GLY A 35 -11.75 -20.88 27.02
C GLY A 35 -10.88 -19.71 26.53
N ALA A 36 -10.53 -19.64 25.23
CA ALA A 36 -9.73 -18.52 24.73
C ALA A 36 -10.61 -17.27 24.52
N ALA A 37 -10.31 -16.18 25.23
CA ALA A 37 -11.03 -14.91 25.06
C ALA A 37 -11.01 -14.47 23.59
N PRO A 38 -12.15 -14.00 23.04
CA PRO A 38 -12.22 -13.56 21.65
C PRO A 38 -11.18 -12.45 21.38
N PRO A 39 -10.61 -12.39 20.16
CA PRO A 39 -9.69 -11.33 19.78
C PRO A 39 -10.30 -9.94 20.03
N PRO A 40 -9.52 -8.97 20.53
CA PRO A 40 -10.03 -7.63 20.80
C PRO A 40 -10.28 -6.86 19.50
N HIS A 41 -11.19 -5.89 19.55
CA HIS A 41 -11.18 -4.78 18.60
C HIS A 41 -9.88 -3.99 18.77
N LEU A 42 -9.38 -3.42 17.68
CA LEU A 42 -8.12 -2.69 17.64
C LEU A 42 -8.39 -1.28 17.13
N VAL A 43 -8.01 -0.27 17.89
CA VAL A 43 -8.10 1.13 17.51
C VAL A 43 -6.72 1.74 17.58
N VAL A 44 -6.27 2.32 16.47
CA VAL A 44 -5.03 3.07 16.37
C VAL A 44 -5.39 4.51 16.00
N VAL A 45 -5.04 5.46 16.86
CA VAL A 45 -5.13 6.89 16.59
C VAL A 45 -3.72 7.38 16.28
N LEU A 46 -3.54 7.93 15.08
CA LEU A 46 -2.26 8.44 14.59
C LEU A 46 -2.37 9.94 14.29
N ALA A 47 -1.86 10.76 15.19
CA ALA A 47 -1.74 12.20 15.01
C ALA A 47 -0.64 12.55 13.99
N ASP A 48 -0.76 13.72 13.36
CA ASP A 48 0.15 14.25 12.34
C ASP A 48 0.97 15.41 12.93
N ASP A 49 2.27 15.21 13.16
CA ASP A 49 3.19 16.19 13.79
C ASP A 49 2.85 16.60 15.24
N LEU A 50 2.40 15.65 16.07
CA LEU A 50 2.16 15.88 17.50
C LEU A 50 3.45 15.57 18.28
N GLY A 51 4.03 16.60 18.88
CA GLY A 51 5.27 16.48 19.64
C GLY A 51 5.12 15.72 20.95
N TYR A 52 6.26 15.25 21.47
CA TYR A 52 6.33 14.49 22.73
C TYR A 52 5.70 15.26 23.91
N GLY A 53 5.95 16.56 24.00
CA GLY A 53 5.50 17.46 25.07
C GLY A 53 4.16 18.15 24.79
N ASP A 54 3.45 17.82 23.71
CA ASP A 54 2.17 18.48 23.35
C ASP A 54 0.96 17.99 24.17
N LEU A 55 1.13 16.94 24.98
CA LEU A 55 0.08 16.34 25.79
C LEU A 55 0.33 16.56 27.28
N GLY A 56 -0.73 16.78 28.06
CA GLY A 56 -0.65 16.97 29.52
C GLY A 56 0.00 15.77 30.22
N ALA A 57 -0.33 14.55 29.77
CA ALA A 57 0.29 13.31 30.20
C ALA A 57 1.82 13.25 29.98
N TYR A 58 2.39 14.14 29.16
CA TYR A 58 3.81 14.24 28.88
C TYR A 58 4.42 15.59 29.32
N GLY A 59 3.67 16.43 30.04
CA GLY A 59 4.17 17.65 30.69
C GLY A 59 3.66 18.96 30.11
N GLN A 60 2.76 18.94 29.12
CA GLN A 60 2.16 20.15 28.55
C GLN A 60 1.42 20.98 29.61
N LYS A 61 1.55 22.31 29.56
CA LYS A 61 0.97 23.24 30.55
C LYS A 61 0.04 24.30 29.95
N LEU A 62 0.16 24.56 28.66
CA LEU A 62 -0.56 25.63 27.97
C LEU A 62 -1.74 25.11 27.17
N ILE A 63 -1.61 23.91 26.60
CA ILE A 63 -2.65 23.21 25.84
C ILE A 63 -3.33 22.19 26.74
N THR A 64 -4.66 22.08 26.65
CA THR A 64 -5.47 21.19 27.49
C THR A 64 -5.89 19.95 26.70
N THR A 65 -5.56 18.76 27.24
CA THR A 65 -5.82 17.44 26.63
C THR A 65 -6.45 16.44 27.62
N PRO A 66 -7.59 16.76 28.25
CA PRO A 66 -8.14 15.99 29.37
C PRO A 66 -8.53 14.55 29.00
N HIS A 67 -8.91 14.28 27.75
CA HIS A 67 -9.34 12.94 27.35
C HIS A 67 -8.15 11.98 27.18
N ILE A 68 -7.09 12.43 26.51
CA ILE A 68 -5.84 11.68 26.35
C ILE A 68 -5.11 11.55 27.69
N ASP A 69 -5.14 12.60 28.53
CA ASP A 69 -4.56 12.54 29.88
C ASP A 69 -5.26 11.48 30.75
N ARG A 70 -6.58 11.43 30.69
CA ARG A 70 -7.38 10.39 31.34
C ARG A 70 -7.06 9.01 30.75
N LEU A 71 -6.92 8.90 29.43
CA LEU A 71 -6.56 7.65 28.76
C LEU A 71 -5.22 7.11 29.26
N ALA A 72 -4.23 7.98 29.45
CA ALA A 72 -2.93 7.63 30.03
C ALA A 72 -3.05 7.19 31.50
N ALA A 73 -3.84 7.91 32.31
CA ALA A 73 -4.07 7.57 33.71
C ALA A 73 -4.80 6.23 33.90
N GLU A 74 -5.71 5.90 32.98
CA GLU A 74 -6.44 4.63 32.97
C GLU A 74 -5.70 3.50 32.22
N GLY A 75 -4.54 3.79 31.63
CA GLY A 75 -3.81 2.87 30.76
C GLY A 75 -2.31 2.81 31.04
N LEU A 76 -1.55 2.59 29.97
CA LEU A 76 -0.10 2.50 29.95
C LEU A 76 0.46 3.64 29.09
N ARG A 77 1.40 4.41 29.65
CA ARG A 77 2.15 5.46 28.95
C ARG A 77 3.56 4.99 28.61
N PHE A 78 4.02 5.20 27.37
CA PHE A 78 5.40 4.86 26.97
C PHE A 78 6.27 6.12 26.94
N THR A 79 7.42 6.11 27.62
CA THR A 79 8.35 7.27 27.62
C THR A 79 9.41 7.20 26.52
N ASP A 80 9.59 6.02 25.93
CA ASP A 80 10.61 5.72 24.91
C ASP A 80 9.96 5.13 23.65
N ALA A 81 8.85 5.73 23.19
CA ALA A 81 8.23 5.39 21.92
C ALA A 81 8.82 6.21 20.76
N TYR A 82 9.01 5.58 19.61
CA TYR A 82 9.71 6.18 18.48
C TYR A 82 8.94 6.08 17.18
N SER A 83 8.68 7.19 16.51
CA SER A 83 8.31 7.15 15.10
C SER A 83 9.43 6.51 14.28
N ALA A 84 9.06 5.86 13.19
CA ALA A 84 10.03 5.17 12.35
C ALA A 84 10.83 6.14 11.46
N ALA A 85 10.37 7.38 11.31
CA ALA A 85 11.03 8.45 10.59
C ALA A 85 10.69 9.81 11.21
N ALA A 86 11.51 10.81 10.92
CA ALA A 86 11.29 12.18 11.37
C ALA A 86 10.28 12.98 10.51
N VAL A 87 9.54 12.30 9.63
CA VAL A 87 8.55 12.90 8.71
C VAL A 87 7.44 11.88 8.36
N CYS A 88 6.30 12.38 7.89
CA CYS A 88 5.04 11.64 7.81
C CYS A 88 5.08 10.39 6.91
N ALA A 89 5.36 10.52 5.61
CA ALA A 89 5.17 9.43 4.64
C ALA A 89 5.98 8.15 4.97
N PRO A 90 7.31 8.23 5.19
CA PRO A 90 8.10 7.06 5.59
C PRO A 90 7.68 6.51 6.97
N SER A 91 7.30 7.36 7.92
CA SER A 91 6.86 6.89 9.24
C SER A 91 5.56 6.10 9.17
N ARG A 92 4.57 6.59 8.41
CA ARG A 92 3.28 5.92 8.16
C ARG A 92 3.48 4.59 7.43
N ALA A 93 4.31 4.57 6.39
CA ALA A 93 4.62 3.34 5.67
C ALA A 93 5.27 2.28 6.57
N ALA A 94 6.20 2.69 7.43
CA ALA A 94 6.85 1.82 8.41
C ALA A 94 5.88 1.28 9.47
N LEU A 95 5.02 2.14 10.05
CA LEU A 95 3.95 1.74 10.96
C LEU A 95 3.05 0.65 10.35
N LEU A 96 2.67 0.84 9.08
CA LEU A 96 1.79 -0.07 8.36
C LEU A 96 2.44 -1.42 8.06
N THR A 97 3.73 -1.42 7.69
CA THR A 97 4.43 -2.59 7.11
C THR A 97 5.33 -3.33 8.08
N GLY A 98 5.62 -2.74 9.25
CA GLY A 98 6.57 -3.29 10.22
C GLY A 98 8.04 -3.21 9.80
N LEU A 99 8.36 -2.38 8.79
CA LEU A 99 9.73 -2.16 8.32
C LEU A 99 10.27 -0.83 8.84
N HIS A 100 11.55 -0.78 9.21
CA HIS A 100 12.23 0.49 9.44
C HIS A 100 12.62 1.14 8.10
N THR A 101 13.04 2.41 8.11
CA THR A 101 13.33 3.18 6.88
C THR A 101 14.47 2.62 6.03
N GLY A 102 15.34 1.78 6.59
CA GLY A 102 16.39 1.07 5.84
C GLY A 102 15.85 -0.02 4.89
N HIS A 103 14.64 -0.50 5.13
CA HIS A 103 13.99 -1.58 4.35
C HIS A 103 12.67 -1.13 3.69
N SER A 104 12.02 -0.09 4.22
CA SER A 104 10.78 0.46 3.66
C SER A 104 10.95 0.95 2.22
N ALA A 105 9.92 0.73 1.39
CA ALA A 105 9.82 1.26 0.02
C ALA A 105 9.60 2.78 0.00
N VAL A 106 8.95 3.34 1.02
CA VAL A 106 8.71 4.78 1.17
C VAL A 106 9.72 5.34 2.17
N ARG A 107 10.65 6.18 1.71
CA ARG A 107 11.80 6.67 2.49
C ARG A 107 11.89 8.19 2.66
N ALA A 108 11.04 8.94 1.98
CA ALA A 108 11.01 10.40 2.03
C ALA A 108 9.59 10.90 1.79
N ASN A 109 9.30 12.12 2.22
CA ASN A 109 8.10 12.82 1.79
C ASN A 109 8.16 13.12 0.28
N PRO A 110 7.00 13.35 -0.37
CA PRO A 110 6.97 13.68 -1.79
C PRO A 110 7.82 14.88 -2.20
N ALA A 111 8.40 14.81 -3.41
CA ALA A 111 9.14 15.89 -4.04
C ALA A 111 8.67 16.09 -5.50
N ALA A 112 9.32 16.98 -6.25
CA ALA A 112 8.96 17.35 -7.63
C ALA A 112 8.90 16.17 -8.65
N GLY A 113 9.27 14.95 -8.26
CA GLY A 113 9.17 13.72 -9.06
C GLY A 113 7.98 12.82 -8.74
N GLY A 114 7.06 13.24 -7.87
CA GLY A 114 5.89 12.46 -7.46
C GLY A 114 6.03 11.85 -6.06
N GLN A 115 4.99 11.12 -5.62
CA GLN A 115 4.96 10.46 -4.32
C GLN A 115 5.38 9.00 -4.49
N GLY A 116 6.35 8.54 -3.70
CA GLY A 116 6.56 7.10 -3.51
C GLY A 116 5.32 6.47 -2.88
N GLY A 117 5.13 5.17 -3.09
CA GLY A 117 4.01 4.42 -2.52
C GLY A 117 4.41 2.98 -2.20
N LEU A 118 3.53 2.28 -1.48
CA LEU A 118 3.69 0.85 -1.21
C LEU A 118 3.54 0.04 -2.50
N ALA A 119 4.39 -0.96 -2.66
CA ALA A 119 4.26 -1.94 -3.72
C ALA A 119 3.21 -2.99 -3.37
N ALA A 120 2.75 -3.76 -4.37
CA ALA A 120 1.78 -4.83 -4.14
C ALA A 120 2.26 -5.90 -3.13
N GLY A 121 3.58 -6.09 -3.01
CA GLY A 121 4.20 -7.00 -2.05
C GLY A 121 4.37 -6.43 -0.64
N ASP A 122 4.11 -5.14 -0.42
CA ASP A 122 4.22 -4.53 0.90
C ASP A 122 2.99 -4.85 1.75
N THR A 123 3.04 -5.97 2.45
CA THR A 123 1.98 -6.40 3.36
C THR A 123 1.82 -5.45 4.53
N THR A 124 0.59 -5.01 4.78
CA THR A 124 0.26 -4.16 5.94
C THR A 124 -0.39 -4.93 7.09
N PHE A 125 -0.46 -4.32 8.28
CA PHE A 125 -1.22 -4.88 9.40
C PHE A 125 -2.71 -5.05 9.08
N ALA A 126 -3.28 -4.25 8.17
CA ALA A 126 -4.70 -4.37 7.80
C ALA A 126 -4.95 -5.64 6.99
N GLU A 127 -4.05 -5.99 6.07
CA GLU A 127 -4.10 -7.27 5.34
C GLU A 127 -3.96 -8.46 6.30
N VAL A 128 -3.02 -8.36 7.26
CA VAL A 128 -2.80 -9.39 8.31
C VAL A 128 -4.04 -9.62 9.15
N LEU A 129 -4.70 -8.55 9.61
CA LEU A 129 -5.90 -8.63 10.44
C LEU A 129 -7.13 -9.07 9.65
N ARG A 130 -7.29 -8.58 8.41
CA ARG A 130 -8.36 -9.02 7.51
C ARG A 130 -8.26 -10.52 7.23
N ALA A 131 -7.03 -11.06 7.12
CA ALA A 131 -6.84 -12.50 6.99
C ALA A 131 -7.36 -13.31 8.18
N ARG A 132 -7.55 -12.67 9.34
CA ARG A 132 -8.20 -13.23 10.54
C ARG A 132 -9.67 -12.86 10.71
N GLY A 133 -10.27 -12.25 9.70
CA GLY A 133 -11.70 -11.89 9.71
C GLY A 133 -12.00 -10.55 10.37
N TYR A 134 -11.00 -9.71 10.62
CA TYR A 134 -11.26 -8.34 11.08
C TYR A 134 -11.94 -7.53 9.98
N ARG A 135 -12.92 -6.71 10.39
CA ARG A 135 -13.39 -5.57 9.60
C ARG A 135 -12.36 -4.45 9.68
N THR A 136 -11.90 -3.89 8.57
CA THR A 136 -10.78 -2.93 8.57
C THR A 136 -11.19 -1.57 8.02
N GLY A 137 -11.00 -0.51 8.81
CA GLY A 137 -11.34 0.87 8.46
C GLY A 137 -10.16 1.82 8.63
N LEU A 138 -9.96 2.73 7.68
CA LEU A 138 -9.04 3.87 7.77
C LEU A 138 -9.80 5.17 7.55
N PHE A 139 -9.65 6.11 8.49
CA PHE A 139 -10.31 7.41 8.41
C PHE A 139 -9.26 8.51 8.57
N GLY A 140 -9.04 9.29 7.51
CA GLY A 140 -8.09 10.41 7.48
C GLY A 140 -6.95 10.24 6.47
N LYS A 141 -5.76 10.67 6.86
CA LYS A 141 -4.55 10.76 6.03
C LYS A 141 -3.89 9.40 5.86
N TRP A 142 -3.93 8.89 4.63
CA TRP A 142 -3.01 7.87 4.14
C TRP A 142 -1.62 8.48 3.94
N GLY A 143 -1.53 9.52 3.11
CA GLY A 143 -0.42 10.48 3.10
C GLY A 143 0.78 10.12 2.21
N PHE A 144 0.63 9.16 1.27
CA PHE A 144 1.62 8.82 0.25
C PHE A 144 0.99 8.01 -0.90
N GLY A 145 1.75 7.87 -2.00
CA GLY A 145 1.30 7.18 -3.21
C GLY A 145 0.49 8.04 -4.18
N PRO A 146 0.17 7.51 -5.38
CA PRO A 146 -0.59 8.24 -6.38
C PRO A 146 -2.04 8.51 -5.93
N GLN A 147 -2.55 9.71 -6.25
CA GLN A 147 -3.95 10.10 -6.00
C GLN A 147 -4.92 9.46 -7.01
N ALA A 148 -5.01 8.14 -7.02
CA ALA A 148 -5.82 7.35 -7.94
C ALA A 148 -6.44 6.13 -7.25
N ALA A 149 -7.62 5.72 -7.72
CA ALA A 149 -8.46 4.65 -7.14
C ALA A 149 -7.89 3.23 -7.31
N ASP A 150 -7.22 2.96 -8.43
CA ASP A 150 -6.77 1.61 -8.83
C ASP A 150 -5.24 1.57 -8.91
N GLN A 151 -4.61 1.57 -7.74
CA GLN A 151 -3.15 1.53 -7.63
C GLN A 151 -2.69 0.70 -6.42
N PRO A 152 -1.51 0.06 -6.48
CA PRO A 152 -1.11 -0.94 -5.47
C PRO A 152 -0.99 -0.40 -4.04
N SER A 153 -0.64 0.87 -3.88
CA SER A 153 -0.53 1.56 -2.60
C SER A 153 -1.86 2.11 -2.09
N HIS A 154 -2.99 1.90 -2.78
CA HIS A 154 -4.29 2.43 -2.34
C HIS A 154 -4.71 1.76 -1.02
N PRO A 155 -5.35 2.47 -0.06
CA PRO A 155 -5.78 1.86 1.20
C PRO A 155 -6.60 0.57 1.01
N ALA A 156 -7.52 0.57 0.04
CA ALA A 156 -8.32 -0.61 -0.31
C ALA A 156 -7.48 -1.79 -0.85
N ALA A 157 -6.42 -1.49 -1.63
CA ALA A 157 -5.47 -2.48 -2.11
C ALA A 157 -4.52 -2.99 -1.01
N ARG A 158 -4.42 -2.24 0.10
CA ARG A 158 -3.56 -2.52 1.28
C ARG A 158 -4.37 -2.98 2.50
N GLY A 159 -5.54 -3.58 2.28
CA GLY A 159 -6.26 -4.34 3.29
C GLY A 159 -7.32 -3.58 4.08
N PHE A 160 -7.55 -2.29 3.83
CA PHE A 160 -8.65 -1.53 4.42
C PHE A 160 -9.93 -1.71 3.60
N GLU A 161 -10.97 -2.28 4.19
CA GLU A 161 -12.26 -2.49 3.52
C GLU A 161 -13.08 -1.19 3.43
N GLU A 162 -12.86 -0.28 4.37
CA GLU A 162 -13.43 1.06 4.35
C GLU A 162 -12.33 2.10 4.50
N PHE A 163 -12.29 3.04 3.57
CA PHE A 163 -11.40 4.19 3.59
C PHE A 163 -12.21 5.46 3.38
N TYR A 164 -12.01 6.45 4.26
CA TYR A 164 -12.52 7.80 4.07
C TYR A 164 -11.46 8.84 4.43
N GLY A 165 -10.96 9.59 3.45
CA GLY A 165 -9.99 10.66 3.72
C GLY A 165 -9.07 11.02 2.56
N TYR A 166 -7.79 11.25 2.87
CA TYR A 166 -6.79 11.75 1.93
C TYR A 166 -5.85 10.64 1.49
N ILE A 167 -5.69 10.43 0.19
CA ILE A 167 -4.69 9.48 -0.33
C ILE A 167 -3.30 10.11 -0.27
N ASP A 168 -3.14 11.25 -0.95
CA ASP A 168 -1.83 11.84 -1.18
C ASP A 168 -1.45 12.86 -0.10
N HIS A 169 -0.14 13.11 0.02
CA HIS A 169 0.42 13.99 1.04
C HIS A 169 0.02 15.47 0.93
N SER A 170 -0.09 16.00 -0.28
CA SER A 170 -0.33 17.44 -0.51
C SER A 170 -1.78 17.80 -0.23
N HIS A 171 -2.72 16.97 -0.70
CA HIS A 171 -4.14 17.14 -0.43
C HIS A 171 -4.43 17.04 1.07
N ALA A 172 -3.68 16.22 1.81
CA ALA A 172 -3.82 16.12 3.26
C ALA A 172 -3.46 17.41 4.03
N HIS A 173 -2.85 18.41 3.38
CA HIS A 173 -2.62 19.74 3.97
C HIS A 173 -3.84 20.66 3.88
N GLU A 174 -4.93 20.24 3.23
CA GLU A 174 -6.15 21.03 3.10
C GLU A 174 -7.15 20.66 4.20
N TYR A 175 -7.43 21.60 5.11
CA TYR A 175 -8.44 21.42 6.15
C TYR A 175 -9.88 21.62 5.64
N ARG A 176 -10.04 22.22 4.45
CA ARG A 176 -11.31 22.46 3.78
C ARG A 176 -11.25 22.07 2.30
N PRO A 177 -10.97 20.79 2.00
CA PRO A 177 -10.86 20.34 0.62
C PRO A 177 -12.22 20.34 -0.06
N ASP A 178 -12.22 20.38 -1.39
CA ASP A 178 -13.44 20.26 -2.20
C ASP A 178 -13.93 18.81 -2.34
N HIS A 179 -13.11 17.83 -1.97
CA HIS A 179 -13.45 16.41 -1.96
C HIS A 179 -12.66 15.62 -0.92
N LEU A 180 -13.17 14.45 -0.55
CA LEU A 180 -12.40 13.38 0.07
C LEU A 180 -12.57 12.09 -0.73
N TRP A 181 -11.69 11.13 -0.51
CA TRP A 181 -11.86 9.81 -1.08
C TRP A 181 -12.71 8.96 -0.15
N HIS A 182 -13.72 8.30 -0.71
CA HIS A 182 -14.44 7.22 -0.07
C HIS A 182 -14.17 5.95 -0.89
N ASN A 183 -13.29 5.10 -0.37
CA ASN A 183 -12.71 3.98 -1.12
C ASN A 183 -12.15 4.44 -2.47
N ASP A 184 -12.69 3.92 -3.57
CA ASP A 184 -12.26 4.18 -4.95
C ASP A 184 -12.93 5.41 -5.58
N THR A 185 -13.78 6.12 -4.83
CA THR A 185 -14.61 7.20 -5.34
C THR A 185 -14.24 8.54 -4.70
N LYS A 186 -14.12 9.59 -5.51
CA LYS A 186 -14.03 10.97 -5.02
C LYS A 186 -15.42 11.46 -4.61
N GLU A 187 -15.61 11.70 -3.32
CA GLU A 187 -16.82 12.28 -2.75
C GLU A 187 -16.64 13.79 -2.62
N SER A 188 -17.41 14.57 -3.39
CA SER A 188 -17.38 16.03 -3.31
C SER A 188 -17.96 16.52 -1.98
N LEU A 189 -17.29 17.49 -1.37
CA LEU A 189 -17.71 18.11 -0.13
C LEU A 189 -18.39 19.47 -0.37
N PRO A 190 -19.39 19.84 0.43
CA PRO A 190 -19.89 21.21 0.45
C PRO A 190 -18.77 22.22 0.75
N ALA A 191 -18.83 23.39 0.11
CA ALA A 191 -17.82 24.42 0.30
C ALA A 191 -17.66 24.82 1.78
N GLY A 192 -16.41 24.87 2.24
CA GLY A 192 -16.07 25.25 3.62
C GLY A 192 -16.18 24.13 4.66
N THR A 193 -16.53 22.90 4.25
CA THR A 193 -16.56 21.73 5.14
C THR A 193 -15.21 21.53 5.81
N TYR A 194 -15.19 21.42 7.14
CA TYR A 194 -13.98 21.14 7.89
C TYR A 194 -13.73 19.62 7.92
N ALA A 195 -12.73 19.16 7.17
CA ALA A 195 -12.49 17.75 6.94
C ALA A 195 -12.26 16.90 8.21
N PRO A 196 -11.53 17.37 9.24
CA PRO A 196 -11.36 16.59 10.47
C PRO A 196 -12.66 16.18 11.15
N ASP A 197 -13.71 17.01 11.09
CA ASP A 197 -15.01 16.71 11.72
C ASP A 197 -15.73 15.59 10.98
N VAL A 198 -15.77 15.65 9.64
CA VAL A 198 -16.42 14.59 8.85
C VAL A 198 -15.65 13.27 8.91
N ILE A 199 -14.30 13.32 8.95
CA ILE A 199 -13.45 12.15 9.14
C ILE A 199 -13.75 11.48 10.49
N ALA A 200 -13.80 12.26 11.57
CA ALA A 200 -14.11 11.74 12.91
C ALA A 200 -15.53 11.17 12.97
N ALA A 201 -16.52 11.82 12.35
CA ALA A 201 -17.89 11.30 12.29
C ALA A 201 -17.95 9.92 11.60
N ARG A 202 -17.29 9.77 10.45
CA ARG A 202 -17.22 8.48 9.72
C ARG A 202 -16.53 7.38 10.53
N ALA A 203 -15.47 7.72 11.27
CA ALA A 203 -14.82 6.76 12.17
C ALA A 203 -15.74 6.27 13.30
N LEU A 204 -16.59 7.16 13.84
CA LEU A 204 -17.58 6.80 14.85
C LEU A 204 -18.73 5.96 14.28
N ASP A 205 -19.16 6.25 13.05
CA ASP A 205 -20.16 5.43 12.33
C ASP A 205 -19.64 4.01 12.05
N PHE A 206 -18.35 3.88 11.74
CA PHE A 206 -17.70 2.57 11.58
C PHE A 206 -17.70 1.77 12.88
N ILE A 207 -17.38 2.40 14.02
CA ILE A 207 -17.49 1.76 15.34
C ILE A 207 -18.92 1.29 15.57
N ASP A 208 -19.92 2.15 15.32
CA ASP A 208 -21.32 1.82 15.54
C ASP A 208 -21.80 0.65 14.68
N THR A 209 -21.39 0.63 13.43
CA THR A 209 -21.74 -0.41 12.46
C THR A 209 -21.18 -1.77 12.87
N HIS A 210 -19.95 -1.81 13.40
CA HIS A 210 -19.25 -3.07 13.69
C HIS A 210 -19.30 -3.50 15.15
N ALA A 211 -19.62 -2.62 16.10
CA ALA A 211 -19.71 -2.97 17.52
C ALA A 211 -20.76 -4.05 17.82
N ALA A 212 -21.84 -4.10 17.03
CA ALA A 212 -22.91 -5.10 17.18
C ALA A 212 -22.62 -6.44 16.48
N GLY A 213 -21.55 -6.53 15.69
CA GLY A 213 -21.20 -7.70 14.90
C GLY A 213 -20.41 -8.77 15.67
N PRO A 214 -20.38 -10.02 15.17
CA PRO A 214 -19.55 -11.07 15.74
C PRO A 214 -18.06 -10.86 15.43
N ASP A 215 -17.75 -10.14 14.35
CA ASP A 215 -16.39 -9.93 13.87
C ASP A 215 -15.70 -8.78 14.62
N PRO A 216 -14.42 -8.93 15.03
CA PRO A 216 -13.66 -7.81 15.54
C PRO A 216 -13.36 -6.80 14.42
N PHE A 217 -12.97 -5.58 14.81
CA PHE A 217 -12.62 -4.55 13.84
C PHE A 217 -11.26 -3.92 14.15
N LEU A 218 -10.62 -3.42 13.11
CA LEU A 218 -9.50 -2.49 13.14
C LEU A 218 -10.00 -1.12 12.69
N LEU A 219 -9.81 -0.11 13.53
CA LEU A 219 -9.97 1.30 13.18
C LEU A 219 -8.60 1.99 13.21
N LEU A 220 -8.14 2.49 12.07
CA LEU A 220 -7.05 3.46 12.01
C LEU A 220 -7.66 4.87 11.82
N LEU A 221 -7.69 5.66 12.89
CA LEU A 221 -8.08 7.07 12.86
C LEU A 221 -6.81 7.91 12.72
N ALA A 222 -6.60 8.51 11.56
CA ALA A 222 -5.39 9.25 11.23
C ALA A 222 -5.70 10.66 10.71
N PRO A 223 -6.32 11.55 11.52
CA PRO A 223 -6.61 12.91 11.07
C PRO A 223 -5.30 13.63 10.72
N ASN A 224 -5.39 14.67 9.90
CA ASN A 224 -4.27 15.58 9.62
C ASN A 224 -3.98 16.57 10.78
N LEU A 225 -4.49 16.30 11.99
CA LEU A 225 -4.30 17.13 13.18
C LEU A 225 -3.02 16.73 13.94
N PRO A 226 -2.22 17.68 14.48
CA PRO A 226 -2.33 19.14 14.35
C PRO A 226 -1.48 19.77 13.22
N HIS A 227 -1.13 19.03 12.17
CA HIS A 227 -0.26 19.47 11.07
C HIS A 227 -0.66 20.82 10.46
N ALA A 228 0.32 21.58 9.97
CA ALA A 228 0.11 22.84 9.26
C ALA A 228 -0.74 22.68 7.96
N PRO A 229 -1.45 23.73 7.52
CA PRO A 229 -1.62 25.02 8.15
C PRO A 229 -2.48 24.92 9.42
N SER A 230 -2.25 25.82 10.37
CA SER A 230 -3.07 25.88 11.58
C SER A 230 -4.41 26.54 11.28
N GLU A 231 -5.33 25.74 10.73
CA GLU A 231 -6.68 26.11 10.37
C GLU A 231 -7.71 25.32 11.20
N ILE A 232 -8.59 26.06 11.85
CA ILE A 232 -9.69 25.51 12.64
C ILE A 232 -10.88 26.48 12.61
N PRO A 233 -12.14 26.00 12.69
CA PRO A 233 -13.31 26.89 12.69
C PRO A 233 -13.36 27.83 13.90
N ASP A 234 -12.94 27.36 15.07
CA ASP A 234 -12.94 28.12 16.32
C ASP A 234 -11.68 27.78 17.14
N VAL A 235 -11.03 28.81 17.69
CA VAL A 235 -9.86 28.67 18.58
C VAL A 235 -10.25 28.50 20.05
N GLY A 236 -11.55 28.63 20.37
CA GLY A 236 -12.14 28.29 21.66
C GLY A 236 -11.43 28.95 22.86
N ALA A 237 -11.01 28.12 23.82
CA ALA A 237 -10.37 28.54 25.08
C ALA A 237 -9.07 29.35 24.88
N TYR A 238 -8.50 29.35 23.67
CA TYR A 238 -7.26 30.06 23.36
C TYR A 238 -7.49 31.45 22.76
N ALA A 239 -8.75 31.86 22.51
CA ALA A 239 -9.09 33.15 21.90
C ALA A 239 -8.48 34.35 22.65
N SER A 240 -8.50 34.32 23.98
CA SER A 240 -8.00 35.40 24.85
C SER A 240 -6.48 35.37 25.08
N ARG A 241 -5.77 34.36 24.59
CA ARG A 241 -4.31 34.25 24.78
C ARG A 241 -3.58 35.32 23.96
N SER A 242 -2.47 35.83 24.49
CA SER A 242 -1.58 36.78 23.77
C SER A 242 -0.64 36.07 22.78
N TRP A 243 -1.14 35.07 22.05
CA TRP A 243 -0.41 34.29 21.06
C TRP A 243 -0.76 34.74 19.63
N THR A 244 0.08 34.40 18.66
CA THR A 244 -0.27 34.56 17.23
C THR A 244 -1.48 33.70 16.87
N GLN A 245 -2.17 34.04 15.78
CA GLN A 245 -3.33 33.26 15.34
C GLN A 245 -2.98 31.81 15.02
N SER A 246 -1.84 31.56 14.36
CA SER A 246 -1.36 30.19 14.09
C SER A 246 -1.17 29.39 15.37
N ASN A 247 -0.57 29.99 16.41
CA ASN A 247 -0.38 29.31 17.70
C ASN A 247 -1.71 29.01 18.41
N LYS A 248 -2.68 29.95 18.37
CA LYS A 248 -4.03 29.69 18.92
C LYS A 248 -4.72 28.54 18.18
N ALA A 249 -4.65 28.55 16.85
CA ALA A 249 -5.26 27.52 16.03
C ALA A 249 -4.58 26.15 16.21
N HIS A 250 -3.26 26.09 16.31
CA HIS A 250 -2.52 24.86 16.60
C HIS A 250 -2.90 24.26 17.96
N ALA A 251 -2.92 25.08 19.02
CA ALA A 251 -3.39 24.64 20.34
C ALA A 251 -4.84 24.11 20.29
N ALA A 252 -5.71 24.78 19.53
CA ALA A 252 -7.09 24.35 19.34
C ALA A 252 -7.20 23.05 18.52
N GLN A 253 -6.34 22.84 17.51
CA GLN A 253 -6.25 21.59 16.75
C GLN A 253 -5.83 20.41 17.64
N ILE A 254 -4.89 20.61 18.57
CA ILE A 254 -4.51 19.59 19.57
C ILE A 254 -5.68 19.29 20.52
N SER A 255 -6.39 20.30 21.02
CA SER A 255 -7.58 20.08 21.84
C SER A 255 -8.73 19.42 21.06
N LEU A 256 -8.84 19.65 19.75
CA LEU A 256 -9.80 18.93 18.90
C LEU A 256 -9.41 17.46 18.74
N LEU A 257 -8.13 17.15 18.50
CA LEU A 257 -7.64 15.78 18.47
C LEU A 257 -7.94 15.06 19.80
N ASP A 258 -7.71 15.72 20.93
CA ASP A 258 -8.06 15.21 22.26
C ASP A 258 -9.57 14.89 22.37
N ALA A 259 -10.42 15.82 21.95
CA ALA A 259 -11.87 15.62 21.93
C ALA A 259 -12.29 14.45 21.02
N GLN A 260 -11.65 14.28 19.86
CA GLN A 260 -11.90 13.16 18.95
C GLN A 260 -11.50 11.81 19.57
N VAL A 261 -10.35 11.75 20.26
CA VAL A 261 -9.97 10.55 21.04
C VAL A 261 -10.99 10.27 22.15
N GLY A 262 -11.42 11.31 22.87
CA GLY A 262 -12.48 11.21 23.87
C GLY A 262 -13.78 10.64 23.29
N ALA A 263 -14.22 11.15 22.15
CA ALA A 263 -15.43 10.69 21.47
C ALA A 263 -15.34 9.20 21.07
N VAL A 264 -14.18 8.74 20.59
CA VAL A 264 -13.94 7.32 20.29
C VAL A 264 -14.07 6.47 21.56
N VAL A 265 -13.37 6.84 22.63
CA VAL A 265 -13.36 6.07 23.89
C VAL A 265 -14.75 6.01 24.52
N GLU A 266 -15.45 7.14 24.57
CA GLU A 266 -16.83 7.20 25.08
C GLU A 266 -17.79 6.42 24.18
N ARG A 267 -17.57 6.38 22.85
CA ARG A 267 -18.37 5.53 21.96
C ARG A 267 -18.15 4.05 22.24
N LEU A 268 -16.90 3.62 22.44
CA LEU A 268 -16.58 2.23 22.81
C LEU A 268 -17.24 1.83 24.14
N ARG A 269 -17.25 2.74 25.13
CA ARG A 269 -17.95 2.55 26.41
C ARG A 269 -19.46 2.46 26.21
N ALA A 270 -20.06 3.39 25.48
CA ALA A 270 -21.49 3.43 25.21
C ALA A 270 -21.99 2.19 24.44
N ARG A 271 -21.16 1.62 23.58
CA ARG A 271 -21.44 0.38 22.85
C ARG A 271 -21.13 -0.89 23.65
N GLY A 272 -20.61 -0.77 24.88
CA GLY A 272 -20.32 -1.91 25.74
C GLY A 272 -19.15 -2.79 25.29
N ILE A 273 -18.26 -2.27 24.44
CA ILE A 273 -17.12 -3.02 23.87
C ILE A 273 -15.75 -2.54 24.37
N ALA A 274 -15.72 -1.62 25.34
CA ALA A 274 -14.49 -1.03 25.89
C ALA A 274 -13.49 -2.09 26.40
N GLU A 275 -13.92 -3.05 27.23
CA GLU A 275 -13.07 -4.12 27.78
C GLU A 275 -12.55 -5.10 26.70
N ARG A 276 -13.23 -5.13 25.54
CA ARG A 276 -12.85 -5.93 24.37
C ARG A 276 -12.12 -5.10 23.32
N THR A 277 -11.65 -3.90 23.64
CA THR A 277 -10.96 -3.02 22.68
C THR A 277 -9.59 -2.60 23.22
N VAL A 278 -8.57 -2.65 22.36
CA VAL A 278 -7.27 -2.04 22.61
C VAL A 278 -7.19 -0.74 21.81
N VAL A 279 -6.92 0.37 22.49
CA VAL A 279 -6.73 1.69 21.89
C VAL A 279 -5.26 2.08 22.03
N LEU A 280 -4.62 2.44 20.91
CA LEU A 280 -3.29 3.03 20.85
C LEU A 280 -3.41 4.48 20.34
N VAL A 281 -2.80 5.44 21.03
CA VAL A 281 -2.74 6.85 20.59
C VAL A 281 -1.29 7.26 20.47
N THR A 282 -0.87 7.73 19.29
CA THR A 282 0.52 8.11 18.99
C THR A 282 0.60 9.19 17.92
N SER A 283 1.81 9.67 17.62
CA SER A 283 2.10 10.53 16.47
C SER A 283 3.01 9.90 15.43
N ASP A 284 2.94 10.37 14.19
CA ASP A 284 3.80 9.90 13.10
C ASP A 284 5.20 10.52 13.11
N ASN A 285 5.43 11.66 13.76
CA ASN A 285 6.75 12.28 13.95
C ASN A 285 6.70 13.40 15.02
N GLY A 286 7.84 14.06 15.27
CA GLY A 286 7.93 15.19 16.20
C GLY A 286 7.16 16.46 15.77
N PRO A 287 7.20 17.54 16.57
CA PRO A 287 6.40 18.73 16.33
C PRO A 287 6.95 19.56 15.16
N HIS A 288 6.05 20.33 14.56
CA HIS A 288 6.32 21.14 13.37
C HIS A 288 6.41 22.64 13.70
N GLU A 289 7.02 23.43 12.80
CA GLU A 289 7.07 24.91 12.89
C GLU A 289 6.42 25.59 11.67
N GLU A 290 5.97 24.79 10.71
CA GLU A 290 5.29 25.21 9.49
C GLU A 290 4.04 26.06 9.79
N GLY A 291 3.72 26.99 8.90
CA GLY A 291 2.51 27.83 9.05
C GLY A 291 2.59 28.88 10.18
N GLY A 292 3.77 29.13 10.75
CA GLY A 292 3.99 30.15 11.78
C GLY A 292 3.73 29.66 13.22
N VAL A 293 3.70 28.34 13.42
CA VAL A 293 3.66 27.72 14.75
C VAL A 293 5.02 27.85 15.43
N ASN A 294 5.01 28.17 16.72
CA ASN A 294 6.20 28.18 17.56
C ASN A 294 6.19 26.99 18.53
N PRO A 295 6.86 25.86 18.21
CA PRO A 295 6.87 24.69 19.09
C PRO A 295 7.48 24.97 20.48
N ASP A 296 8.42 25.91 20.61
CA ASP A 296 9.03 26.25 21.90
C ASP A 296 8.07 26.97 22.83
N LEU A 297 7.10 27.71 22.28
CA LEU A 297 6.06 28.35 23.10
C LEU A 297 5.32 27.30 23.94
N PHE A 298 5.08 26.14 23.34
CA PHE A 298 4.33 25.05 23.93
C PHE A 298 5.20 24.03 24.64
N ASP A 299 6.53 24.15 24.62
CA ASP A 299 7.42 23.08 25.07
C ASP A 299 7.10 21.73 24.38
N ALA A 300 6.82 21.79 23.06
CA ALA A 300 6.25 20.69 22.27
C ALA A 300 7.12 19.42 22.24
N ASN A 301 8.40 19.52 22.57
CA ASN A 301 9.33 18.40 22.68
C ASN A 301 9.71 18.04 24.13
N GLY A 302 9.26 18.81 25.12
CA GLY A 302 9.76 18.72 26.48
C GLY A 302 11.28 18.80 26.52
N PRO A 303 11.97 17.87 27.23
CA PRO A 303 13.43 17.92 27.38
C PRO A 303 14.22 17.49 26.13
N LEU A 304 13.55 17.15 25.03
CA LEU A 304 14.17 16.53 23.85
C LEU A 304 14.61 17.57 22.82
N ARG A 305 15.70 17.29 22.10
CA ARG A 305 16.26 18.18 21.08
C ARG A 305 15.76 17.84 19.67
N GLY A 306 15.57 18.86 18.83
CA GLY A 306 15.17 18.69 17.43
C GLY A 306 13.66 18.74 17.21
N TYR A 307 13.24 18.89 15.97
CA TYR A 307 11.83 18.97 15.55
C TYR A 307 11.59 17.98 14.40
N LYS A 308 10.39 17.98 13.80
CA LYS A 308 10.15 17.35 12.51
C LYS A 308 11.30 17.61 11.53
N ARG A 309 11.75 16.56 10.84
CA ARG A 309 12.96 16.43 9.99
C ARG A 309 14.30 16.21 10.70
N ASN A 310 14.44 16.43 12.00
CA ASN A 310 15.69 16.09 12.70
C ASN A 310 15.70 14.61 13.12
N LEU A 311 16.87 13.97 13.12
CA LEU A 311 17.02 12.61 13.65
C LEU A 311 17.36 12.57 15.15
N TYR A 312 17.40 13.73 15.81
CA TYR A 312 17.45 13.89 17.26
C TYR A 312 16.14 13.44 17.92
N GLU A 313 16.15 13.22 19.24
CA GLU A 313 15.05 12.65 20.02
C GLU A 313 13.74 13.42 19.82
N GLY A 314 13.74 14.74 19.76
CA GLY A 314 12.54 15.55 19.53
C GLY A 314 11.95 15.42 18.12
N GLY A 315 12.71 14.90 17.15
CA GLY A 315 12.19 14.62 15.80
C GLY A 315 11.58 13.22 15.64
N VAL A 316 11.97 12.26 16.50
CA VAL A 316 11.61 10.84 16.35
C VAL A 316 11.02 10.17 17.59
N ARG A 317 11.20 10.70 18.80
CA ARG A 317 10.54 10.21 20.01
C ARG A 317 9.18 10.90 20.12
N VAL A 318 8.12 10.11 20.18
CA VAL A 318 6.72 10.57 20.08
C VAL A 318 5.92 10.06 21.28
N PRO A 319 4.79 10.69 21.65
CA PRO A 319 3.96 10.15 22.70
C PRO A 319 3.31 8.84 22.23
N LEU A 320 3.22 7.84 23.11
CA LEU A 320 2.43 6.62 22.88
C LEU A 320 1.67 6.23 24.15
N ILE A 321 0.36 6.10 24.05
CA ILE A 321 -0.53 5.66 25.13
C ILE A 321 -1.31 4.44 24.66
N ALA A 322 -1.37 3.40 25.49
CA ALA A 322 -2.17 2.21 25.27
C ALA A 322 -3.25 2.06 26.36
N TRP A 323 -4.48 1.74 25.97
CA TRP A 323 -5.60 1.61 26.89
C TRP A 323 -6.51 0.45 26.51
N SER A 324 -6.91 -0.34 27.51
CA SER A 324 -7.86 -1.45 27.39
C SER A 324 -8.28 -1.89 28.79
N PRO A 325 -9.46 -1.48 29.29
CA PRO A 325 -9.91 -1.82 30.63
C PRO A 325 -9.90 -3.33 30.86
N GLY A 326 -9.35 -3.76 31.99
CA GLY A 326 -9.23 -5.18 32.36
C GLY A 326 -8.11 -5.95 31.64
N ARG A 327 -7.50 -5.41 30.58
CA ARG A 327 -6.37 -6.02 29.86
C ARG A 327 -5.05 -5.32 30.11
N ILE A 328 -5.06 -3.98 30.13
CA ILE A 328 -3.89 -3.14 30.41
C ILE A 328 -4.01 -2.62 31.85
N ALA A 329 -2.93 -2.73 32.62
CA ALA A 329 -2.89 -2.22 34.00
C ALA A 329 -2.92 -0.68 34.01
N PRO A 330 -3.86 -0.05 34.73
CA PRO A 330 -4.02 1.40 34.73
C PRO A 330 -2.87 2.11 35.45
N GLY A 331 -2.55 3.32 35.00
CA GLY A 331 -1.55 4.20 35.63
C GLY A 331 -0.12 3.69 35.52
N THR A 332 0.17 2.80 34.57
CA THR A 332 1.50 2.23 34.39
C THR A 332 2.33 3.02 33.38
N THR A 333 3.65 2.87 33.45
CA THR A 333 4.59 3.50 32.50
C THR A 333 5.61 2.47 32.01
N SER A 334 6.03 2.59 30.75
CA SER A 334 7.08 1.77 30.14
C SER A 334 8.15 2.65 29.50
N ASP A 335 9.40 2.46 29.90
CA ASP A 335 10.61 3.10 29.34
C ASP A 335 11.32 2.24 28.28
N ARG A 336 10.70 1.11 27.94
CA ARG A 336 11.17 0.22 26.88
C ARG A 336 11.17 0.95 25.53
N PRO A 337 12.31 0.97 24.80
CA PRO A 337 12.36 1.46 23.43
C PRO A 337 11.36 0.73 22.54
N THR A 338 10.37 1.47 22.03
CA THR A 338 9.22 0.93 21.29
C THR A 338 9.05 1.70 19.97
N PRO A 339 9.70 1.29 18.87
CA PRO A 339 9.49 1.91 17.57
C PRO A 339 8.09 1.60 17.01
N LEU A 340 7.54 2.52 16.21
CA LEU A 340 6.20 2.37 15.64
C LEU A 340 6.10 1.28 14.56
N TYR A 341 7.23 0.79 14.02
CA TYR A 341 7.22 -0.43 13.20
C TYR A 341 6.95 -1.71 14.03
N ASP A 342 6.86 -1.63 15.35
CA ASP A 342 6.37 -2.73 16.22
C ASP A 342 4.85 -2.87 16.20
N VAL A 343 4.11 -1.89 15.65
CA VAL A 343 2.64 -1.92 15.65
C VAL A 343 2.11 -3.12 14.86
N LEU A 344 2.62 -3.40 13.66
CA LEU A 344 2.16 -4.57 12.88
C LEU A 344 2.26 -5.89 13.66
N PRO A 345 3.43 -6.31 14.15
CA PRO A 345 3.54 -7.58 14.88
C PRO A 345 2.76 -7.57 16.20
N THR A 346 2.63 -6.41 16.86
CA THR A 346 1.83 -6.27 18.09
C THR A 346 0.34 -6.51 17.82
N LEU A 347 -0.23 -5.85 16.81
CA LEU A 347 -1.63 -6.04 16.43
C LEU A 347 -1.88 -7.46 15.94
N ALA A 348 -0.94 -8.03 15.19
CA ALA A 348 -1.02 -9.41 14.74
C ALA A 348 -1.07 -10.38 15.93
N GLU A 349 -0.19 -10.23 16.93
CA GLU A 349 -0.19 -11.09 18.12
C GLU A 349 -1.49 -10.97 18.92
N LEU A 350 -1.98 -9.75 19.17
CA LEU A 350 -3.25 -9.51 19.85
C LEU A 350 -4.44 -10.17 19.14
N ALA A 351 -4.40 -10.25 17.82
CA ALA A 351 -5.41 -10.88 16.97
C ALA A 351 -5.19 -12.39 16.74
N ALA A 352 -4.13 -12.97 17.31
CA ALA A 352 -3.62 -14.30 16.97
C ALA A 352 -3.37 -14.49 15.45
N ALA A 353 -3.11 -13.40 14.73
CA ALA A 353 -2.77 -13.38 13.31
C ALA A 353 -1.28 -13.68 13.08
N PRO A 354 -0.92 -14.40 12.00
CA PRO A 354 0.47 -14.66 11.69
C PRO A 354 1.08 -13.48 10.93
N ALA A 355 1.93 -12.71 11.61
CA ALA A 355 2.70 -11.65 10.97
C ALA A 355 3.63 -12.20 9.86
N PRO A 356 3.94 -11.40 8.82
CA PRO A 356 4.99 -11.74 7.87
C PRO A 356 6.34 -11.93 8.57
N ALA A 357 7.20 -12.81 8.04
CA ALA A 357 8.50 -13.12 8.65
C ALA A 357 9.63 -12.20 8.18
N ASP A 358 9.36 -11.31 7.23
CA ASP A 358 10.28 -10.35 6.60
C ASP A 358 9.98 -8.92 7.08
N ILE A 359 9.76 -8.75 8.38
CA ILE A 359 9.56 -7.45 9.02
C ILE A 359 10.67 -7.20 10.06
N ASP A 360 10.91 -5.93 10.36
CA ASP A 360 11.89 -5.51 11.38
C ASP A 360 11.26 -5.42 12.77
N GLY A 361 9.95 -5.16 12.83
CA GLY A 361 9.21 -4.98 14.07
C GLY A 361 9.17 -6.20 14.96
N LEU A 362 9.11 -5.94 16.26
CA LEU A 362 8.98 -6.93 17.33
C LEU A 362 7.72 -6.64 18.14
N SER A 363 6.94 -7.66 18.47
CA SER A 363 5.67 -7.45 19.18
C SER A 363 5.89 -6.90 20.59
N ALA A 364 5.15 -5.83 20.92
CA ALA A 364 5.03 -5.25 22.24
C ALA A 364 3.79 -5.76 23.00
N ALA A 365 3.02 -6.72 22.45
CA ALA A 365 1.81 -7.25 23.08
C ALA A 365 2.03 -7.80 24.51
N PRO A 366 3.18 -8.43 24.85
CA PRO A 366 3.44 -8.83 26.23
C PRO A 366 3.52 -7.65 27.22
N VAL A 367 3.95 -6.47 26.76
CA VAL A 367 3.95 -5.24 27.57
C VAL A 367 2.53 -4.81 27.88
N LEU A 368 1.62 -4.94 26.91
CA LEU A 368 0.21 -4.56 27.06
C LEU A 368 -0.60 -5.52 27.93
N THR A 369 -0.18 -6.78 28.04
CA THR A 369 -0.95 -7.86 28.67
C THR A 369 -0.38 -8.32 30.02
N GLY A 370 0.54 -7.55 30.60
CA GLY A 370 1.10 -7.82 31.94
C GLY A 370 2.19 -8.90 31.96
N THR A 371 2.74 -9.27 30.80
CA THR A 371 3.84 -10.26 30.66
C THR A 371 5.10 -9.63 30.06
N ALA A 372 5.37 -8.36 30.39
CA ALA A 372 6.41 -7.53 29.78
C ALA A 372 7.81 -8.17 29.74
N ALA A 373 8.15 -9.02 30.71
CA ALA A 373 9.42 -9.76 30.74
C ALA A 373 9.62 -10.71 29.54
N LEU A 374 8.54 -11.08 28.84
CA LEU A 374 8.56 -11.91 27.64
C LEU A 374 8.67 -11.09 26.35
N ALA A 375 8.61 -9.76 26.42
CA ALA A 375 8.63 -8.90 25.23
C ALA A 375 10.02 -8.91 24.56
N PRO A 376 10.15 -9.33 23.30
CA PRO A 376 11.45 -9.43 22.60
C PRO A 376 12.08 -8.06 22.37
N LEU A 377 13.33 -7.82 22.77
CA LEU A 377 13.98 -6.50 22.61
C LEU A 377 14.68 -6.35 21.25
N HIS A 378 14.65 -5.13 20.71
CA HIS A 378 15.43 -4.76 19.52
C HIS A 378 16.92 -4.76 19.83
N GLY A 379 17.73 -5.30 18.91
CA GLY A 379 19.20 -5.18 19.00
C GLY A 379 19.69 -3.76 18.76
N HIS A 380 18.96 -3.00 17.94
CA HIS A 380 19.13 -1.57 17.68
C HIS A 380 17.89 -1.03 16.94
N LEU A 381 17.74 0.29 16.93
CA LEU A 381 16.76 1.01 16.12
C LEU A 381 17.50 1.80 15.03
N TYR A 382 16.89 1.97 13.85
CA TYR A 382 17.50 2.66 12.70
C TYR A 382 16.56 3.70 12.10
N TRP A 383 17.12 4.84 11.69
CA TRP A 383 16.43 5.90 10.96
C TRP A 383 17.26 6.40 9.77
N TYR A 384 16.55 6.80 8.72
CA TYR A 384 17.10 7.42 7.52
C TYR A 384 16.30 8.67 7.18
N ARG A 385 16.98 9.70 6.67
CA ARG A 385 16.36 10.92 6.16
C ARG A 385 17.03 11.37 4.87
N ASP A 386 16.21 11.69 3.88
CA ASP A 386 16.62 12.40 2.65
C ASP A 386 15.56 13.43 2.25
N GLU A 387 15.48 14.52 3.02
CA GLU A 387 14.47 15.56 2.86
C GLU A 387 15.01 16.75 2.05
N GLN A 388 14.20 17.28 1.14
CA GLN A 388 14.56 18.43 0.32
C GLN A 388 14.15 19.77 0.96
N GLY A 389 13.05 19.74 1.71
CA GLY A 389 12.52 20.87 2.45
C GLY A 389 13.12 20.93 3.84
N VAL A 390 13.35 22.15 4.33
CA VAL A 390 13.75 22.38 5.71
C VAL A 390 13.17 23.68 6.22
N THR A 391 12.83 23.69 7.50
CA THR A 391 12.41 24.86 8.25
C THR A 391 13.59 25.46 9.05
N SER A 392 13.45 26.69 9.52
CA SER A 392 14.58 27.43 10.11
C SER A 392 15.10 26.80 11.40
N ARG A 393 14.22 26.33 12.30
CA ARG A 393 14.64 25.71 13.56
C ARG A 393 15.20 24.32 13.32
N ALA A 394 14.56 23.51 12.48
CA ALA A 394 15.11 22.19 12.12
C ALA A 394 16.52 22.31 11.52
N ASN A 395 16.76 23.29 10.64
CA ASN A 395 18.09 23.51 10.08
C ASN A 395 19.11 24.00 11.13
N SER A 396 18.68 24.83 12.07
CA SER A 396 19.52 25.29 13.19
C SER A 396 19.97 24.13 14.07
N GLN A 397 19.06 23.20 14.39
CA GLN A 397 19.35 22.02 15.21
C GLN A 397 20.39 21.10 14.56
N ASP A 398 20.41 21.01 13.23
CA ASP A 398 21.42 20.26 12.47
C ASP A 398 22.68 21.07 12.14
N ALA A 399 22.84 22.29 12.65
CA ALA A 399 23.94 23.20 12.31
C ALA A 399 24.07 23.43 10.79
N GLY A 400 22.95 23.60 10.09
CA GLY A 400 22.91 23.85 8.65
C GLY A 400 22.91 22.61 7.75
N ARG A 401 22.92 21.40 8.33
CA ARG A 401 23.02 20.12 7.61
C ARG A 401 21.68 19.43 7.34
N ALA A 402 20.54 20.08 7.60
CA ALA A 402 19.25 19.39 7.53
C ALA A 402 18.79 18.97 6.13
N LYS A 403 19.40 19.52 5.07
CA LYS A 403 19.23 19.05 3.68
C LYS A 403 20.21 17.95 3.27
N GLN A 404 21.14 17.57 4.15
CA GLN A 404 22.02 16.44 3.90
C GLN A 404 21.27 15.14 4.17
N VAL A 405 21.66 14.09 3.45
CA VAL A 405 21.26 12.74 3.83
C VAL A 405 21.78 12.48 5.24
N ALA A 406 20.91 11.96 6.10
CA ALA A 406 21.27 11.62 7.46
C ALA A 406 20.78 10.23 7.83
N GLU A 407 21.53 9.59 8.74
CA GLU A 407 21.16 8.31 9.32
C GLU A 407 21.34 8.40 10.84
N ALA A 408 20.52 7.65 11.58
CA ALA A 408 20.68 7.52 13.01
C ALA A 408 20.48 6.06 13.45
N VAL A 409 21.14 5.70 14.55
CA VAL A 409 21.00 4.39 15.19
C VAL A 409 20.93 4.56 16.70
N ARG A 410 20.01 3.85 17.36
CA ARG A 410 19.97 3.73 18.83
C ARG A 410 20.28 2.29 19.20
N LYS A 411 21.25 2.08 20.07
CA LYS A 411 21.55 0.78 20.67
C LYS A 411 21.87 0.96 22.15
N ASP A 412 21.11 0.28 23.00
CA ASP A 412 21.20 0.42 24.45
C ASP A 412 21.07 1.91 24.86
N ARG A 413 22.07 2.43 25.60
CA ARG A 413 22.16 3.83 26.01
C ARG A 413 22.68 4.78 24.93
N TRP A 414 23.26 4.24 23.85
CA TRP A 414 23.94 5.04 22.84
C TRP A 414 23.01 5.39 21.69
N LYS A 415 23.08 6.64 21.26
CA LYS A 415 22.48 7.06 20.00
C LYS A 415 23.50 7.81 19.16
N ALA A 416 23.60 7.44 17.89
CA ALA A 416 24.43 8.13 16.94
C ALA A 416 23.58 8.78 15.85
N VAL A 417 24.00 9.96 15.42
CA VAL A 417 23.45 10.66 14.25
C VAL A 417 24.62 10.99 13.32
N ARG A 418 24.48 10.70 12.03
CA ARG A 418 25.48 11.04 11.04
C ARG A 418 24.90 11.72 9.81
N PHE A 419 25.68 12.62 9.22
CA PHE A 419 25.31 13.40 8.05
C PHE A 419 26.31 13.18 6.91
N ALA A 420 25.80 12.85 5.74
CA ALA A 420 26.59 12.63 4.55
C ALA A 420 27.11 13.95 3.96
N PRO A 421 28.25 13.94 3.25
CA PRO A 421 28.63 15.09 2.44
C PRO A 421 27.60 15.30 1.31
N GLY A 422 26.76 16.31 1.47
CA GLY A 422 25.65 16.57 0.55
C GLY A 422 24.55 15.51 0.66
N ARG A 423 24.15 14.91 -0.47
CA ARG A 423 23.06 13.91 -0.53
C ARG A 423 23.54 12.52 -0.98
N ASP A 424 24.83 12.24 -0.82
CA ASP A 424 25.42 10.97 -1.23
C ASP A 424 25.58 10.01 -0.03
N ARG A 425 24.62 9.08 0.13
CA ARG A 425 24.68 8.02 1.15
C ARG A 425 25.84 7.04 0.94
N THR A 426 26.37 6.95 -0.28
CA THR A 426 27.45 6.00 -0.63
C THR A 426 28.84 6.54 -0.30
N ALA A 427 28.94 7.80 0.11
CA ALA A 427 30.18 8.42 0.57
C ALA A 427 30.87 7.57 1.67
N PRO A 428 32.22 7.50 1.66
CA PRO A 428 32.98 6.72 2.64
C PRO A 428 32.75 7.24 4.06
N ASP A 429 32.76 6.36 5.06
CA ASP A 429 32.42 6.72 6.46
C ASP A 429 33.27 7.87 7.01
N SER A 430 34.53 8.00 6.58
CA SER A 430 35.42 9.10 6.98
C SER A 430 34.98 10.49 6.51
N ALA A 431 34.06 10.57 5.55
CA ALA A 431 33.50 11.83 5.04
C ALA A 431 32.18 12.21 5.73
N TRP A 432 31.60 11.32 6.55
CA TRP A 432 30.39 11.63 7.30
C TRP A 432 30.73 12.42 8.55
N ALA A 433 29.94 13.48 8.82
CA ALA A 433 29.95 14.09 10.13
C ALA A 433 29.19 13.17 11.10
N PHE A 434 29.82 12.75 12.19
CA PHE A 434 29.29 11.77 13.13
C PHE A 434 29.19 12.38 14.53
N GLU A 435 28.05 12.18 15.18
CA GLU A 435 27.78 12.60 16.55
C GLU A 435 27.32 11.39 17.37
N LEU A 436 27.71 11.35 18.64
CA LEU A 436 27.36 10.28 19.57
C LEU A 436 26.87 10.84 20.91
N TYR A 437 25.73 10.35 21.36
CA TYR A 437 25.09 10.78 22.60
C TYR A 437 24.81 9.60 23.53
N ASP A 438 24.96 9.82 24.84
CA ASP A 438 24.59 8.89 25.91
C ASP A 438 23.21 9.26 26.46
N LEU A 439 22.16 8.67 25.91
CA LEU A 439 20.77 9.03 26.24
C LEU A 439 20.39 8.79 27.70
N ALA A 440 21.13 7.95 28.43
CA ALA A 440 20.88 7.73 29.85
C ALA A 440 21.30 8.93 30.72
N ALA A 441 22.30 9.70 30.27
CA ALA A 441 22.77 10.90 30.96
C ALA A 441 22.29 12.19 30.28
N ASP A 442 22.04 12.12 28.97
CA ASP A 442 21.77 13.26 28.10
C ASP A 442 20.64 12.96 27.11
N PRO A 443 19.38 12.85 27.58
CA PRO A 443 18.22 12.62 26.72
C PRO A 443 17.93 13.79 25.77
N GLY A 444 18.51 14.97 26.04
CA GLY A 444 18.42 16.15 25.19
C GLY A 444 19.53 16.25 24.14
N GLU A 445 20.43 15.27 24.03
CA GLU A 445 21.50 15.21 23.02
C GLU A 445 22.30 16.53 22.93
N GLN A 446 22.72 17.06 24.08
CA GLN A 446 23.44 18.33 24.19
C GLN A 446 24.97 18.16 24.14
N HIS A 447 25.48 16.98 24.47
CA HIS A 447 26.91 16.70 24.62
C HIS A 447 27.35 15.57 23.70
N ASP A 448 27.97 15.93 22.57
CA ASP A 448 28.60 14.96 21.68
C ASP A 448 29.86 14.36 22.33
N VAL A 449 29.85 13.04 22.53
CA VAL A 449 30.93 12.27 23.13
C VAL A 449 31.64 11.33 22.15
N ALA A 450 31.45 11.52 20.83
CA ALA A 450 32.04 10.68 19.79
C ALA A 450 33.57 10.60 19.89
N ALA A 451 34.25 11.74 20.09
CA ALA A 451 35.71 11.81 20.18
C ALA A 451 36.29 10.99 21.35
N ALA A 452 35.53 10.88 22.45
CA ALA A 452 35.94 10.13 23.63
C ALA A 452 35.61 8.63 23.54
N ASN A 453 34.79 8.20 22.55
CA ASN A 453 34.27 6.83 22.45
C ASN A 453 34.45 6.22 21.05
N PRO A 454 35.69 6.17 20.49
CA PRO A 454 35.92 5.75 19.11
C PRO A 454 35.50 4.29 18.83
N SER A 455 35.58 3.39 19.82
CA SER A 455 35.12 2.01 19.65
C SER A 455 33.60 1.90 19.50
N VAL A 456 32.85 2.78 20.19
CA VAL A 456 31.38 2.86 20.07
C VAL A 456 31.02 3.43 18.70
N VAL A 457 31.71 4.48 18.25
CA VAL A 457 31.54 5.06 16.90
C VAL A 457 31.73 3.98 15.82
N ALA A 458 32.81 3.21 15.88
CA ALA A 458 33.07 2.13 14.93
C ALA A 458 31.98 1.05 14.93
N SER A 459 31.53 0.63 16.12
CA SER A 459 30.45 -0.36 16.26
C SER A 459 29.12 0.15 15.69
N LEU A 460 28.74 1.39 15.97
CA LEU A 460 27.48 1.96 15.50
C LEU A 460 27.51 2.28 14.01
N THR A 461 28.67 2.68 13.47
CA THR A 461 28.88 2.83 12.01
C THR A 461 28.63 1.51 11.29
N THR A 462 29.10 0.39 11.85
CA THR A 462 28.86 -0.94 11.30
C THR A 462 27.36 -1.27 11.28
N LEU A 463 26.63 -0.97 12.36
CA LEU A 463 25.18 -1.18 12.42
C LEU A 463 24.42 -0.30 11.43
N LEU A 464 24.79 0.98 11.29
CA LEU A 464 24.20 1.90 10.32
C LEU A 464 24.32 1.35 8.89
N ARG A 465 25.51 0.86 8.53
CA ARG A 465 25.72 0.23 7.21
C ARG A 465 24.93 -1.05 7.02
N ALA A 466 24.87 -1.91 8.04
CA ALA A 466 24.17 -3.19 7.97
C ALA A 466 22.63 -3.07 7.97
N SER A 467 22.09 -1.96 8.50
CA SER A 467 20.63 -1.73 8.56
C SER A 467 20.04 -1.24 7.25
N TRP A 468 20.88 -0.92 6.25
CA TRP A 468 20.42 -0.45 4.96
C TRP A 468 20.46 -1.55 3.91
N THR A 469 19.37 -1.66 3.15
CA THR A 469 19.32 -2.47 1.92
C THR A 469 18.85 -1.62 0.75
N ASP A 470 19.59 -1.59 -0.37
CA ASP A 470 19.19 -0.80 -1.54
C ASP A 470 17.84 -1.25 -2.12
N THR A 471 17.60 -2.56 -2.16
CA THR A 471 16.32 -3.18 -2.55
C THR A 471 15.94 -4.26 -1.55
N TYR A 472 14.91 -4.01 -0.75
CA TYR A 472 14.37 -5.00 0.18
C TYR A 472 13.25 -5.80 -0.48
N VAL A 473 13.50 -7.07 -0.78
CA VAL A 473 12.53 -7.93 -1.47
C VAL A 473 11.60 -8.57 -0.45
N ARG A 474 10.32 -8.18 -0.47
CA ARG A 474 9.28 -8.74 0.38
C ARG A 474 9.02 -10.21 0.08
N ARG A 475 8.76 -11.01 1.11
CA ARG A 475 8.29 -12.38 0.96
C ARG A 475 6.84 -12.37 0.52
N PRO A 476 6.46 -13.11 -0.54
CA PRO A 476 5.06 -13.24 -0.91
C PRO A 476 4.22 -13.75 0.27
N TRP A 477 3.13 -13.04 0.57
CA TRP A 477 2.24 -13.33 1.68
C TRP A 477 0.79 -13.23 1.22
N GLY A 478 -0.03 -14.22 1.60
CA GLY A 478 -1.45 -14.24 1.30
C GLY A 478 -1.77 -14.77 -0.10
N LEU A 479 -2.94 -14.40 -0.63
CA LEU A 479 -3.44 -14.85 -1.92
C LEU A 479 -3.30 -13.76 -2.98
N THR A 480 -2.72 -14.10 -4.12
CA THR A 480 -2.72 -13.26 -5.32
C THR A 480 -3.41 -13.97 -6.47
N ALA A 481 -3.88 -13.19 -7.44
CA ALA A 481 -4.50 -13.69 -8.65
C ALA A 481 -4.11 -12.83 -9.85
N VAL A 482 -3.74 -13.49 -10.94
CA VAL A 482 -3.28 -12.84 -12.18
C VAL A 482 -4.06 -13.42 -13.35
N ALA A 483 -4.79 -12.56 -14.06
CA ALA A 483 -5.53 -12.93 -15.25
C ALA A 483 -4.64 -12.86 -16.48
N ASP A 484 -4.62 -13.95 -17.25
CA ASP A 484 -4.15 -13.95 -18.64
C ASP A 484 -5.36 -14.12 -19.55
N VAL A 485 -5.91 -12.98 -19.95
CA VAL A 485 -7.10 -12.88 -20.80
C VAL A 485 -6.82 -13.51 -22.18
N SER A 486 -5.60 -13.34 -22.71
CA SER A 486 -5.19 -13.94 -23.98
C SER A 486 -5.26 -15.46 -23.93
N ALA A 487 -4.83 -16.05 -22.80
CA ALA A 487 -4.84 -17.48 -22.55
C ALA A 487 -6.21 -18.02 -22.11
N GLY A 488 -7.14 -17.16 -21.69
CA GLY A 488 -8.39 -17.58 -21.07
C GLY A 488 -8.17 -18.17 -19.68
N THR A 489 -7.17 -17.69 -18.93
CA THR A 489 -6.79 -18.28 -17.65
C THR A 489 -6.67 -17.28 -16.51
N LEU A 490 -6.84 -17.76 -15.29
CA LEU A 490 -6.55 -17.04 -14.05
C LEU A 490 -5.57 -17.89 -13.25
N THR A 491 -4.43 -17.33 -12.84
CA THR A 491 -3.47 -18.03 -11.96
C THR A 491 -3.57 -17.46 -10.56
N THR A 492 -3.90 -18.32 -9.59
CA THR A 492 -3.96 -17.98 -8.18
C THR A 492 -2.74 -18.52 -7.46
N THR A 493 -2.13 -17.72 -6.59
CA THR A 493 -0.98 -18.14 -5.77
C THR A 493 -1.24 -17.79 -4.31
N LEU A 494 -1.38 -18.81 -3.46
CA LEU A 494 -1.39 -18.66 -2.01
C LEU A 494 0.03 -18.86 -1.49
N ALA A 495 0.65 -17.83 -0.92
CA ALA A 495 2.03 -17.85 -0.44
C ALA A 495 2.09 -17.70 1.09
N ASN A 496 2.84 -18.60 1.73
CA ASN A 496 3.09 -18.52 3.18
C ASN A 496 4.34 -17.69 3.45
N GLY A 497 4.17 -16.37 3.59
CA GLY A 497 5.25 -15.45 3.96
C GLY A 497 5.60 -15.44 5.45
N THR A 498 5.02 -16.33 6.26
CA THR A 498 5.14 -16.33 7.73
C THR A 498 6.21 -17.31 8.22
N ALA A 499 6.53 -17.27 9.51
CA ALA A 499 7.52 -18.16 10.11
C ALA A 499 6.97 -19.56 10.44
N ARG A 500 5.66 -19.80 10.29
CA ARG A 500 5.00 -21.05 10.69
C ARG A 500 4.27 -21.71 9.51
N PRO A 501 4.22 -23.05 9.42
CA PRO A 501 3.47 -23.72 8.38
C PRO A 501 1.96 -23.45 8.49
N TRP A 502 1.26 -23.44 7.36
CA TRP A 502 -0.20 -23.35 7.30
C TRP A 502 -0.80 -24.72 6.99
N PRO A 503 -1.47 -25.36 7.96
CA PRO A 503 -2.15 -26.63 7.73
C PRO A 503 -3.40 -26.44 6.86
N ASP A 504 -3.72 -27.49 6.09
CA ASP A 504 -4.92 -27.62 5.27
C ASP A 504 -5.21 -26.39 4.39
N ALA A 505 -4.18 -25.90 3.73
CA ALA A 505 -4.28 -24.77 2.83
C ALA A 505 -5.10 -25.15 1.59
N ALA A 506 -6.14 -24.36 1.28
CA ALA A 506 -7.00 -24.59 0.14
C ALA A 506 -7.26 -23.29 -0.61
N VAL A 507 -7.31 -23.37 -1.95
CA VAL A 507 -7.69 -22.28 -2.84
C VAL A 507 -8.95 -22.68 -3.59
N THR A 508 -9.94 -21.81 -3.59
CA THR A 508 -11.19 -21.98 -4.33
C THR A 508 -11.47 -20.77 -5.22
N LEU A 509 -12.19 -21.01 -6.30
CA LEU A 509 -12.61 -19.97 -7.23
C LEU A 509 -14.14 -19.98 -7.36
N PRO A 510 -14.86 -19.21 -6.52
CA PRO A 510 -16.28 -18.96 -6.73
C PRO A 510 -16.49 -18.25 -8.07
N LEU A 511 -17.47 -18.71 -8.84
CA LEU A 511 -17.74 -18.21 -10.18
C LEU A 511 -19.13 -17.58 -10.29
N PRO A 512 -19.30 -16.55 -11.13
CA PRO A 512 -20.62 -16.06 -11.51
C PRO A 512 -21.45 -17.14 -12.23
N SER A 513 -22.77 -16.94 -12.29
CA SER A 513 -23.67 -17.87 -12.99
C SER A 513 -23.25 -18.05 -14.46
N GLY A 514 -23.24 -19.31 -14.93
CA GLY A 514 -22.86 -19.69 -16.29
C GLY A 514 -21.37 -19.75 -16.58
N TRP A 515 -20.50 -19.32 -15.66
CA TRP A 515 -19.05 -19.48 -15.80
C TRP A 515 -18.61 -20.88 -15.36
N THR A 516 -17.57 -21.40 -15.99
CA THR A 516 -16.89 -22.62 -15.56
C THR A 516 -15.40 -22.39 -15.41
N ALA A 517 -14.78 -23.08 -14.46
CA ALA A 517 -13.34 -23.08 -14.26
C ALA A 517 -12.82 -24.49 -14.03
N THR A 518 -11.77 -24.86 -14.74
CA THR A 518 -11.08 -26.15 -14.51
C THR A 518 -9.67 -25.87 -13.99
N PRO A 519 -9.30 -26.32 -12.78
CA PRO A 519 -7.95 -26.20 -12.28
C PRO A 519 -7.02 -27.14 -13.06
N THR A 520 -5.82 -26.65 -13.38
CA THR A 520 -4.78 -27.43 -14.07
C THR A 520 -3.71 -28.00 -13.13
N GLY A 521 -3.83 -27.71 -11.83
CA GLY A 521 -2.90 -28.14 -10.78
C GLY A 521 -3.62 -28.31 -9.44
N PRO A 522 -2.89 -28.64 -8.37
CA PRO A 522 -3.48 -28.84 -7.04
C PRO A 522 -4.12 -27.55 -6.55
N THR A 523 -5.28 -27.67 -5.92
CA THR A 523 -6.01 -26.59 -5.24
C THR A 523 -5.92 -26.69 -3.72
N THR A 524 -5.26 -27.72 -3.20
CA THR A 524 -5.10 -27.97 -1.76
C THR A 524 -3.68 -28.42 -1.44
N ALA A 525 -3.25 -28.16 -0.22
CA ALA A 525 -2.01 -28.67 0.37
C ALA A 525 -2.25 -28.97 1.85
N ALA A 526 -1.96 -30.19 2.30
CA ALA A 526 -2.11 -30.60 3.70
C ALA A 526 -1.27 -29.74 4.67
N SER A 527 -0.12 -29.24 4.19
CA SER A 527 0.69 -28.27 4.91
C SER A 527 1.46 -27.41 3.91
N LEU A 528 1.30 -26.10 4.00
CA LEU A 528 2.07 -25.11 3.25
C LEU A 528 3.19 -24.55 4.13
N ALA A 529 4.41 -25.01 3.91
CA ALA A 529 5.58 -24.62 4.71
C ALA A 529 5.95 -23.12 4.54
N PRO A 530 6.67 -22.52 5.51
CA PRO A 530 7.21 -21.17 5.40
C PRO A 530 7.98 -20.94 4.09
N GLY A 531 7.71 -19.81 3.42
CA GLY A 531 8.34 -19.44 2.15
C GLY A 531 7.90 -20.26 0.93
N ARG A 532 6.90 -21.14 1.06
CA ARG A 532 6.34 -21.93 -0.05
C ARG A 532 4.99 -21.38 -0.48
N SER A 533 4.61 -21.72 -1.72
CA SER A 533 3.34 -21.31 -2.32
C SER A 533 2.57 -22.48 -2.91
N LEU A 534 1.24 -22.37 -2.88
CA LEU A 534 0.29 -23.21 -3.59
C LEU A 534 -0.24 -22.41 -4.79
N THR A 535 0.16 -22.81 -5.99
CA THR A 535 -0.21 -22.13 -7.24
C THR A 535 -1.12 -23.02 -8.08
N THR A 536 -2.23 -22.45 -8.55
CA THR A 536 -3.21 -23.12 -9.41
C THR A 536 -3.55 -22.21 -10.58
N THR A 537 -3.42 -22.70 -11.80
CA THR A 537 -3.96 -22.03 -12.99
C THR A 537 -5.34 -22.61 -13.32
N TRP A 538 -6.33 -21.74 -13.41
CA TRP A 538 -7.72 -22.02 -13.73
C TRP A 538 -7.97 -21.69 -15.20
N ARG A 539 -8.41 -22.66 -16.00
CA ARG A 539 -8.94 -22.40 -17.34
C ARG A 539 -10.38 -21.95 -17.23
N LEU A 540 -10.68 -20.75 -17.71
CA LEU A 540 -11.99 -20.13 -17.60
C LEU A 540 -12.77 -20.26 -18.89
N SER A 541 -14.08 -20.50 -18.78
CA SER A 541 -15.03 -20.35 -19.86
C SER A 541 -16.20 -19.52 -19.38
N ALA A 542 -16.49 -18.45 -20.12
CA ALA A 542 -17.55 -17.49 -19.81
C ALA A 542 -18.68 -17.58 -20.85
N PRO A 543 -19.93 -17.34 -20.45
CA PRO A 543 -21.08 -17.39 -21.36
C PRO A 543 -21.20 -16.14 -22.25
N SER A 544 -20.47 -15.06 -21.95
CA SER A 544 -20.48 -13.81 -22.70
C SER A 544 -19.12 -13.10 -22.61
N THR A 545 -18.95 -12.00 -23.36
CA THR A 545 -17.78 -11.13 -23.33
C THR A 545 -17.85 -10.03 -22.26
N ALA A 546 -18.91 -10.00 -21.46
CA ALA A 546 -19.07 -9.00 -20.41
C ALA A 546 -17.98 -9.20 -19.33
N PRO A 547 -17.28 -8.14 -18.90
CA PRO A 547 -16.34 -8.22 -17.79
C PRO A 547 -17.00 -8.73 -16.51
N ALA A 548 -16.28 -9.55 -15.74
CA ALA A 548 -16.70 -10.00 -14.43
C ALA A 548 -15.59 -9.77 -13.38
N LEU A 549 -15.99 -9.50 -12.14
CA LEU A 549 -15.09 -9.50 -10.99
C LEU A 549 -15.05 -10.91 -10.40
N LEU A 550 -13.93 -11.61 -10.60
CA LEU A 550 -13.69 -12.92 -9.99
C LEU A 550 -13.04 -12.71 -8.63
N THR A 551 -13.49 -13.43 -7.60
CA THR A 551 -12.93 -13.31 -6.24
C THR A 551 -12.42 -14.67 -5.74
N PRO A 552 -11.27 -15.15 -6.24
CA PRO A 552 -10.53 -16.25 -5.64
C PRO A 552 -10.46 -16.13 -4.13
N ARG A 553 -10.57 -17.27 -3.45
CA ARG A 553 -10.52 -17.37 -1.99
C ARG A 553 -9.47 -18.39 -1.59
N ALA A 554 -8.83 -18.14 -0.46
CA ALA A 554 -7.96 -19.13 0.18
C ALA A 554 -8.27 -19.26 1.67
N THR A 555 -8.13 -20.46 2.20
CA THR A 555 -8.40 -20.79 3.60
C THR A 555 -7.35 -21.72 4.17
N THR A 556 -7.17 -21.70 5.48
CA THR A 556 -6.34 -22.66 6.23
C THR A 556 -7.07 -23.13 7.49
N SER A 557 -6.71 -24.29 8.04
CA SER A 557 -7.31 -24.74 9.32
C SER A 557 -6.89 -23.88 10.52
N SER A 558 -5.90 -23.00 10.35
CA SER A 558 -5.58 -21.91 11.28
C SER A 558 -6.58 -20.75 11.25
N ALA A 559 -7.76 -20.90 10.63
CA ALA A 559 -8.77 -19.86 10.46
C ALA A 559 -8.30 -18.61 9.69
N LEU A 560 -7.29 -18.77 8.81
CA LEU A 560 -6.91 -17.71 7.88
C LEU A 560 -7.84 -17.72 6.66
N ARG A 561 -8.20 -16.54 6.18
CA ARG A 561 -9.07 -16.33 5.01
C ARG A 561 -8.51 -15.22 4.14
N PHE A 562 -8.22 -15.52 2.88
CA PHE A 562 -7.72 -14.53 1.92
C PHE A 562 -8.66 -14.41 0.73
N THR A 563 -8.65 -13.24 0.10
CA THR A 563 -9.37 -12.98 -1.15
C THR A 563 -8.48 -12.18 -2.09
N ALA A 564 -8.53 -12.46 -3.38
CA ALA A 564 -7.81 -11.70 -4.39
C ALA A 564 -8.75 -11.31 -5.55
N PRO A 565 -9.57 -10.25 -5.38
CA PRO A 565 -10.45 -9.79 -6.45
C PRO A 565 -9.66 -9.48 -7.72
N THR A 566 -10.15 -9.95 -8.86
CA THR A 566 -9.49 -9.75 -10.17
C THR A 566 -10.55 -9.58 -11.23
N ARG A 567 -10.48 -8.46 -11.96
CA ARG A 567 -11.34 -8.24 -13.13
C ARG A 567 -10.88 -9.14 -14.27
N PHE A 568 -11.80 -9.88 -14.86
CA PHE A 568 -11.55 -10.70 -16.03
C PHE A 568 -12.54 -10.33 -17.14
N THR A 569 -12.04 -9.97 -18.30
CA THR A 569 -12.85 -9.68 -19.49
C THR A 569 -12.66 -10.82 -20.49
N PRO A 570 -13.66 -11.69 -20.72
CA PRO A 570 -13.55 -12.74 -21.70
C PRO A 570 -13.35 -12.19 -23.11
N LEU A 571 -12.47 -12.82 -23.88
CA LEU A 571 -12.28 -12.45 -25.28
C LEU A 571 -13.51 -12.86 -26.11
N PRO A 572 -13.84 -12.10 -27.17
CA PRO A 572 -14.81 -12.53 -28.16
C PRO A 572 -14.45 -13.90 -28.75
N ALA A 573 -15.45 -14.61 -29.30
CA ALA A 573 -15.19 -15.88 -29.96
C ALA A 573 -14.23 -15.67 -31.14
N PRO A 574 -13.18 -16.51 -31.28
CA PRO A 574 -12.28 -16.41 -32.43
C PRO A 574 -13.01 -16.83 -33.71
N PRO A 575 -12.58 -16.34 -34.89
CA PRO A 575 -13.22 -16.65 -36.16
C PRO A 575 -13.21 -18.17 -36.40
N THR A 576 -14.34 -18.69 -36.87
CA THR A 576 -14.55 -20.11 -37.21
C THR A 576 -14.60 -20.37 -38.71
N LYS A 577 -14.55 -19.30 -39.51
CA LYS A 577 -14.56 -19.32 -40.97
C LYS A 577 -13.85 -18.06 -41.46
N ASP A 578 -13.44 -18.06 -42.71
CA ASP A 578 -12.90 -16.86 -43.35
C ASP A 578 -13.88 -15.69 -43.22
N SER A 579 -13.36 -14.51 -42.86
CA SER A 579 -14.20 -13.36 -42.51
C SER A 579 -13.46 -12.05 -42.76
N HIS A 580 -14.20 -11.01 -43.12
CA HIS A 580 -13.70 -9.65 -42.98
C HIS A 580 -13.61 -9.31 -41.49
N LEU A 581 -12.58 -8.55 -41.09
CA LEU A 581 -12.47 -8.10 -39.71
C LEU A 581 -13.63 -7.20 -39.30
N SER A 582 -14.21 -6.44 -40.25
CA SER A 582 -15.39 -5.62 -40.00
C SER A 582 -16.68 -6.41 -39.73
N ASP A 583 -16.67 -7.74 -39.93
CA ASP A 583 -17.76 -8.65 -39.53
C ASP A 583 -17.51 -9.33 -38.17
N LEU A 584 -16.34 -9.13 -37.57
CA LEU A 584 -15.94 -9.78 -36.33
C LEU A 584 -16.04 -8.80 -35.15
N PRO A 585 -16.38 -9.27 -33.95
CA PRO A 585 -16.23 -8.48 -32.75
C PRO A 585 -14.73 -8.25 -32.46
N TRP A 586 -14.34 -7.00 -32.24
CA TRP A 586 -13.03 -6.66 -31.71
C TRP A 586 -12.97 -6.80 -30.18
N VAL A 587 -11.76 -6.98 -29.66
CA VAL A 587 -11.43 -6.95 -28.23
C VAL A 587 -11.49 -5.51 -27.71
N SER A 588 -10.90 -4.57 -28.45
CA SER A 588 -10.86 -3.15 -28.12
C SER A 588 -10.61 -2.31 -29.38
N ALA A 589 -11.02 -1.04 -29.33
CA ALA A 589 -10.74 -0.06 -30.37
C ALA A 589 -10.49 1.31 -29.74
N THR A 590 -9.40 1.97 -30.12
CA THR A 590 -9.07 3.36 -29.78
C THR A 590 -8.80 4.14 -31.06
N ASN A 591 -9.06 5.44 -31.01
CA ASN A 591 -9.00 6.27 -32.20
C ASN A 591 -8.70 7.73 -31.82
N GLY A 592 -7.93 8.43 -32.65
CA GLY A 592 -7.43 9.77 -32.35
C GLY A 592 -8.52 10.83 -32.45
N TRP A 593 -9.50 10.62 -33.33
CA TRP A 593 -10.66 11.49 -33.49
C TRP A 593 -11.89 10.68 -33.88
N GLY A 594 -12.95 10.78 -33.08
CA GLY A 594 -14.22 10.12 -33.36
C GLY A 594 -14.12 8.60 -33.17
N PRO A 595 -15.23 7.87 -33.32
CA PRO A 595 -15.21 6.41 -33.20
C PRO A 595 -14.52 5.75 -34.40
N VAL A 596 -14.06 4.51 -34.22
CA VAL A 596 -13.72 3.62 -35.34
C VAL A 596 -15.02 3.30 -36.09
N GLU A 597 -14.98 3.41 -37.41
CA GLU A 597 -16.14 3.20 -38.28
C GLU A 597 -16.07 1.83 -38.97
N ILE A 598 -17.19 1.10 -38.95
CA ILE A 598 -17.35 -0.19 -39.63
C ILE A 598 -17.85 0.06 -41.05
N ASP A 599 -17.11 -0.44 -42.04
CA ASP A 599 -17.42 -0.38 -43.48
C ASP A 599 -17.56 1.06 -44.03
N ARG A 600 -17.06 2.05 -43.29
CA ARG A 600 -17.05 3.48 -43.61
C ARG A 600 -15.73 4.11 -43.18
N SER A 601 -15.36 5.23 -43.80
CA SER A 601 -14.26 6.09 -43.37
C SER A 601 -14.61 6.73 -42.01
N ASN A 602 -13.64 7.20 -41.25
CA ASN A 602 -13.91 7.94 -40.01
C ASN A 602 -14.50 9.32 -40.31
N GLY A 603 -15.72 9.62 -39.85
CA GLY A 603 -16.42 10.89 -40.11
C GLY A 603 -16.34 11.94 -38.99
N LYS A 604 -15.44 11.74 -38.01
CA LYS A 604 -15.05 12.66 -36.92
C LYS A 604 -15.94 12.67 -35.67
N GLN A 605 -17.26 12.60 -35.76
CA GLN A 605 -18.14 12.96 -34.63
C GLN A 605 -18.91 11.78 -34.02
N ALA A 606 -19.75 11.11 -34.81
CA ALA A 606 -20.70 10.12 -34.33
C ALA A 606 -20.60 8.82 -35.15
N ALA A 607 -20.84 7.68 -34.49
CA ALA A 607 -20.82 6.39 -35.18
C ALA A 607 -21.76 6.40 -36.40
N GLY A 608 -21.22 6.03 -37.56
CA GLY A 608 -21.92 5.99 -38.83
C GLY A 608 -21.98 7.32 -39.59
N ASP A 609 -21.26 8.36 -39.18
CA ASP A 609 -21.19 9.63 -39.92
C ASP A 609 -20.21 9.61 -41.10
N GLY A 610 -19.41 8.55 -41.20
CA GLY A 610 -18.41 8.31 -42.23
C GLY A 610 -18.94 8.18 -43.66
N THR A 611 -18.16 8.67 -44.62
CA THR A 611 -18.37 8.38 -46.05
C THR A 611 -17.92 6.96 -46.40
N PRO A 612 -18.24 6.42 -47.58
CA PRO A 612 -17.66 5.15 -48.04
C PRO A 612 -16.12 5.19 -48.01
N ILE A 613 -15.49 4.08 -47.63
CA ILE A 613 -14.03 3.94 -47.70
C ILE A 613 -13.65 3.94 -49.18
N ALA A 614 -12.78 4.86 -49.58
CA ALA A 614 -12.31 4.95 -50.96
C ALA A 614 -10.86 5.40 -51.04
N PHE A 615 -10.15 4.93 -52.07
CA PHE A 615 -8.81 5.39 -52.40
C PHE A 615 -8.74 5.73 -53.88
N GLY A 616 -8.43 6.99 -54.22
CA GLY A 616 -8.33 7.44 -55.61
C GLY A 616 -9.63 7.26 -56.38
N GLY A 617 -10.78 7.42 -55.72
CA GLY A 617 -12.12 7.23 -56.27
C GLY A 617 -12.63 5.79 -56.30
N VAL A 618 -11.81 4.80 -55.93
CA VAL A 618 -12.22 3.38 -55.88
C VAL A 618 -12.78 3.06 -54.50
N THR A 619 -14.07 2.72 -54.43
CA THR A 619 -14.75 2.42 -53.18
C THR A 619 -14.56 0.97 -52.72
N HIS A 620 -14.53 0.77 -51.41
CA HIS A 620 -14.42 -0.53 -50.75
C HIS A 620 -15.58 -0.73 -49.78
N PRO A 621 -16.44 -1.75 -49.99
CA PRO A 621 -17.65 -1.93 -49.19
C PRO A 621 -17.39 -2.54 -47.81
N LYS A 622 -16.17 -3.06 -47.56
CA LYS A 622 -15.79 -3.64 -46.28
C LYS A 622 -14.52 -2.98 -45.78
N GLY A 623 -14.48 -2.61 -44.50
CA GLY A 623 -13.28 -2.02 -43.91
C GLY A 623 -13.47 -1.42 -42.54
N LEU A 624 -12.42 -0.80 -42.03
CA LEU A 624 -12.38 -0.10 -40.75
C LEU A 624 -11.80 1.28 -40.98
N GLY A 625 -12.62 2.32 -40.82
CA GLY A 625 -12.21 3.71 -40.91
C GLY A 625 -11.68 4.20 -39.56
N VAL A 626 -10.47 4.77 -39.56
CA VAL A 626 -9.78 5.24 -38.36
C VAL A 626 -9.15 6.62 -38.58
N HIS A 627 -8.68 7.21 -37.50
CA HIS A 627 -7.94 8.47 -37.46
C HIS A 627 -6.72 8.30 -36.55
N ALA A 628 -5.53 8.66 -37.03
CA ALA A 628 -4.32 8.50 -36.23
C ALA A 628 -4.29 9.42 -34.98
N PRO A 629 -3.72 8.97 -33.85
CA PRO A 629 -3.31 7.60 -33.57
C PRO A 629 -4.52 6.69 -33.32
N SER A 630 -4.46 5.43 -33.79
CA SER A 630 -5.52 4.44 -33.55
C SER A 630 -4.97 3.04 -33.31
N GLU A 631 -5.74 2.21 -32.61
CA GLU A 631 -5.48 0.78 -32.44
C GLU A 631 -6.79 -0.01 -32.38
N ILE A 632 -6.88 -1.08 -33.17
CA ILE A 632 -7.97 -2.07 -33.11
C ILE A 632 -7.39 -3.45 -32.85
N VAL A 633 -7.93 -4.16 -31.87
CA VAL A 633 -7.43 -5.48 -31.44
C VAL A 633 -8.48 -6.55 -31.73
N TYR A 634 -8.10 -7.62 -32.43
CA TYR A 634 -8.95 -8.78 -32.71
C TYR A 634 -8.42 -10.04 -32.05
N HIS A 635 -9.34 -10.88 -31.57
CA HIS A 635 -9.01 -12.22 -31.07
C HIS A 635 -9.14 -13.24 -32.20
N LEU A 636 -8.00 -13.75 -32.68
CA LEU A 636 -7.91 -14.81 -33.68
C LEU A 636 -7.83 -16.21 -33.07
N GLY A 637 -7.44 -16.32 -31.80
CA GLY A 637 -7.42 -17.57 -31.04
C GLY A 637 -6.54 -18.68 -31.64
N GLY A 638 -5.54 -18.32 -32.46
CA GLY A 638 -4.67 -19.27 -33.17
C GLY A 638 -5.31 -19.98 -34.36
N ARG A 639 -6.52 -19.58 -34.77
CA ARG A 639 -7.31 -20.26 -35.81
C ARG A 639 -7.06 -19.73 -37.22
N ALA A 640 -6.61 -18.49 -37.34
CA ALA A 640 -6.28 -17.90 -38.64
C ALA A 640 -4.87 -18.29 -39.09
N SER A 641 -4.65 -18.37 -40.40
CA SER A 641 -3.32 -18.56 -40.99
C SER A 641 -2.88 -17.43 -41.90
N ARG A 642 -3.78 -16.55 -42.32
CA ARG A 642 -3.44 -15.43 -43.21
C ARG A 642 -4.26 -14.20 -42.87
N PHE A 643 -3.64 -13.03 -42.90
CA PHE A 643 -4.29 -11.73 -42.80
C PHE A 643 -3.94 -10.88 -44.03
N THR A 644 -4.95 -10.33 -44.69
CA THR A 644 -4.78 -9.42 -45.82
C THR A 644 -5.57 -8.13 -45.63
N ALA A 645 -5.08 -7.02 -46.17
CA ALA A 645 -5.78 -5.73 -46.16
C ALA A 645 -5.20 -4.78 -47.23
N LEU A 646 -5.91 -3.68 -47.48
CA LEU A 646 -5.38 -2.47 -48.10
C LEU A 646 -5.41 -1.37 -47.04
N VAL A 647 -4.29 -0.66 -46.81
CA VAL A 647 -4.23 0.41 -45.81
C VAL A 647 -3.68 1.70 -46.42
N GLY A 648 -4.34 2.82 -46.17
CA GLY A 648 -3.94 4.12 -46.70
C GLY A 648 -4.78 5.25 -46.13
N ILE A 649 -4.32 6.48 -46.37
CA ILE A 649 -5.14 7.68 -46.15
C ILE A 649 -6.25 7.68 -47.20
N ASP A 650 -7.49 7.72 -46.74
CA ASP A 650 -8.65 7.57 -47.62
C ASP A 650 -9.11 8.91 -48.21
N ASP A 651 -10.01 8.81 -49.20
CA ASP A 651 -10.49 9.96 -49.95
C ASP A 651 -11.25 10.98 -49.11
N PHE A 652 -11.77 10.60 -47.94
CA PHE A 652 -12.37 11.57 -47.03
C PHE A 652 -11.32 12.59 -46.59
N SER A 653 -10.12 12.13 -46.26
CA SER A 653 -9.01 13.02 -45.92
C SER A 653 -8.44 13.75 -47.12
N THR A 654 -8.16 13.03 -48.21
CA THR A 654 -7.42 13.60 -49.35
C THR A 654 -8.21 14.69 -50.07
N ASN A 655 -9.54 14.62 -50.06
CA ASN A 655 -10.42 15.67 -50.58
C ASN A 655 -10.42 16.95 -49.74
N GLN A 656 -9.98 16.88 -48.48
CA GLN A 656 -9.85 18.04 -47.59
C GLN A 656 -8.44 18.64 -47.67
N SER A 657 -7.40 17.80 -47.68
CA SER A 657 -6.01 18.25 -47.68
C SER A 657 -5.04 17.13 -48.08
N PRO A 658 -3.95 17.44 -48.81
CA PRO A 658 -2.87 16.47 -49.07
C PRO A 658 -1.90 16.31 -47.89
N ALA A 659 -2.09 17.05 -46.79
CA ALA A 659 -1.13 17.14 -45.69
C ALA A 659 -1.12 15.92 -44.74
N GLY A 660 -2.09 15.01 -44.85
CA GLY A 660 -2.15 13.80 -44.03
C GLY A 660 -0.93 12.90 -44.27
N ALA A 661 -0.36 12.37 -43.18
CA ALA A 661 0.73 11.42 -43.25
C ALA A 661 0.70 10.45 -42.08
N THR A 662 0.46 9.17 -42.37
CA THR A 662 0.36 8.13 -41.32
C THR A 662 1.33 6.98 -41.56
N ARG A 663 1.47 6.10 -40.57
CA ARG A 663 2.12 4.79 -40.72
C ARG A 663 1.21 3.71 -40.17
N ALA A 664 1.01 2.65 -40.93
CA ALA A 664 0.29 1.49 -40.45
C ALA A 664 1.27 0.48 -39.83
N VAL A 665 0.90 -0.05 -38.67
CA VAL A 665 1.66 -1.08 -37.98
C VAL A 665 0.73 -2.25 -37.69
N VAL A 666 1.15 -3.46 -38.06
CA VAL A 666 0.47 -4.70 -37.69
C VAL A 666 1.31 -5.41 -36.64
N ARG A 667 0.74 -5.62 -35.44
CA ARG A 667 1.37 -6.39 -34.37
C ARG A 667 0.56 -7.64 -34.06
N ALA A 668 1.23 -8.70 -33.64
CA ALA A 668 0.62 -9.96 -33.23
C ALA A 668 1.31 -10.49 -31.98
N ASP A 669 0.54 -10.80 -30.94
CA ASP A 669 1.03 -11.36 -29.66
C ASP A 669 2.29 -10.63 -29.11
N GLY A 670 2.27 -9.29 -29.17
CA GLY A 670 3.36 -8.42 -28.69
C GLY A 670 4.53 -8.22 -29.67
N ARG A 671 4.48 -8.79 -30.87
CA ARG A 671 5.54 -8.66 -31.90
C ARG A 671 5.05 -7.85 -33.10
N THR A 672 5.87 -6.96 -33.63
CA THR A 672 5.56 -6.27 -34.89
C THR A 672 5.78 -7.21 -36.08
N LEU A 673 4.74 -7.42 -36.88
CA LEU A 673 4.80 -8.18 -38.12
C LEU A 673 5.11 -7.29 -39.33
N LEU A 674 4.58 -6.05 -39.33
CA LEU A 674 4.76 -5.09 -40.40
C LEU A 674 4.73 -3.66 -39.85
N THR A 675 5.60 -2.82 -40.39
CA THR A 675 5.46 -1.35 -40.35
C THR A 675 5.56 -0.85 -41.79
N THR A 676 4.56 -0.12 -42.25
CA THR A 676 4.59 0.43 -43.61
C THR A 676 5.56 1.59 -43.71
N ALA A 677 5.93 1.97 -44.95
CA ALA A 677 6.42 3.32 -45.20
C ALA A 677 5.34 4.36 -44.83
N THR A 678 5.70 5.64 -44.82
CA THR A 678 4.73 6.72 -44.63
C THR A 678 3.66 6.68 -45.72
N LEU A 679 2.42 6.58 -45.31
CA LEU A 679 1.22 6.58 -46.14
C LEU A 679 0.76 8.03 -46.32
N THR A 680 0.53 8.43 -47.57
CA THR A 680 -0.04 9.74 -47.92
C THR A 680 -1.15 9.55 -48.93
N GLY A 681 -1.98 10.57 -49.12
CA GLY A 681 -3.00 10.54 -50.19
C GLY A 681 -2.42 10.34 -51.59
N ALA A 682 -1.18 10.78 -51.84
CA ALA A 682 -0.54 10.69 -53.14
C ALA A 682 0.04 9.29 -53.46
N THR A 683 0.44 8.54 -52.44
CA THR A 683 1.07 7.22 -52.62
C THR A 683 0.05 6.09 -52.78
N GLY A 684 -1.24 6.37 -52.52
CA GLY A 684 -2.29 5.36 -52.51
C GLY A 684 -2.15 4.33 -51.38
N PRO A 685 -3.04 3.33 -51.34
CA PRO A 685 -3.04 2.33 -50.29
C PRO A 685 -1.94 1.28 -50.50
N THR A 686 -1.38 0.79 -49.40
CA THR A 686 -0.43 -0.32 -49.37
C THR A 686 -1.18 -1.63 -49.15
N ALA A 687 -0.87 -2.64 -49.97
CA ALA A 687 -1.37 -4.00 -49.77
C ALA A 687 -0.59 -4.72 -48.67
N ILE A 688 -1.33 -5.41 -47.81
CA ILE A 688 -0.82 -6.21 -46.70
C ILE A 688 -1.21 -7.66 -46.93
N ASP A 689 -0.24 -8.54 -46.71
CA ASP A 689 -0.40 -10.00 -46.81
C ASP A 689 0.58 -10.66 -45.84
N LEU A 690 0.06 -11.16 -44.72
CA LEU A 690 0.85 -11.66 -43.60
C LEU A 690 0.41 -13.07 -43.19
N ASP A 691 1.39 -13.92 -42.88
CA ASP A 691 1.14 -15.18 -42.16
C ASP A 691 0.83 -14.87 -40.70
N VAL A 692 -0.32 -15.35 -40.23
CA VAL A 692 -0.79 -15.20 -38.85
C VAL A 692 -1.06 -16.55 -38.19
N THR A 693 -0.43 -17.61 -38.70
CA THR A 693 -0.54 -18.97 -38.13
C THR A 693 -0.17 -18.97 -36.65
N GLY A 694 -1.08 -19.42 -35.80
CA GLY A 694 -0.88 -19.51 -34.35
C GLY A 694 -1.06 -18.19 -33.60
N VAL A 695 -1.32 -17.07 -34.30
CA VAL A 695 -1.56 -15.76 -33.68
C VAL A 695 -2.85 -15.78 -32.88
N ARG A 696 -2.81 -15.32 -31.62
CA ARG A 696 -3.98 -15.20 -30.76
C ARG A 696 -4.62 -13.82 -30.82
N LEU A 697 -3.81 -12.76 -30.71
CA LEU A 697 -4.27 -11.38 -30.78
C LEU A 697 -3.60 -10.66 -31.95
N LEU A 698 -4.42 -10.03 -32.81
CA LEU A 698 -3.99 -9.22 -33.94
C LEU A 698 -4.30 -7.74 -33.65
N HIS A 699 -3.30 -6.89 -33.74
CA HIS A 699 -3.41 -5.45 -33.50
C HIS A 699 -3.18 -4.70 -34.82
N LEU A 700 -4.13 -3.83 -35.17
CA LEU A 700 -4.07 -2.94 -36.32
C LEU A 700 -3.91 -1.51 -35.81
N LEU A 701 -2.71 -0.94 -35.98
CA LEU A 701 -2.39 0.40 -35.50
C LEU A 701 -2.17 1.37 -36.66
N VAL A 702 -2.59 2.61 -36.47
CA VAL A 702 -2.19 3.72 -37.34
C VAL A 702 -1.57 4.81 -36.48
N GLU A 703 -0.33 5.17 -36.80
CA GLU A 703 0.46 6.20 -36.12
C GLU A 703 0.51 7.47 -36.98
N ASP A 704 0.59 8.64 -36.33
CA ASP A 704 0.89 9.92 -36.99
C ASP A 704 2.38 9.91 -37.44
N ALA A 705 2.65 10.29 -38.68
CA ALA A 705 3.98 10.26 -39.26
C ALA A 705 4.63 11.65 -39.42
N ASN A 706 3.92 12.75 -39.12
CA ASN A 706 4.40 14.12 -39.35
C ASN A 706 4.09 15.12 -38.21
N ALA A 707 3.56 14.64 -37.08
CA ALA A 707 3.13 15.47 -35.94
C ALA A 707 1.99 16.44 -36.29
N ARG A 708 1.15 16.10 -37.29
CA ARG A 708 -0.01 16.88 -37.75
C ARG A 708 -1.18 15.97 -38.07
N SER A 709 -1.93 15.59 -37.05
CA SER A 709 -3.00 14.60 -37.17
C SER A 709 -4.28 15.08 -37.88
N SER A 710 -4.45 16.38 -38.19
CA SER A 710 -5.74 16.94 -38.66
C SER A 710 -6.33 16.30 -39.92
N PHE A 711 -5.52 15.58 -40.71
CA PHE A 711 -5.92 14.93 -41.95
C PHE A 711 -5.43 13.48 -42.01
N ASP A 712 -5.34 12.81 -40.87
CA ASP A 712 -4.84 11.44 -40.76
C ASP A 712 -5.97 10.38 -40.76
N HIS A 713 -7.07 10.68 -41.47
CA HIS A 713 -8.12 9.70 -41.72
C HIS A 713 -7.57 8.58 -42.60
N THR A 714 -7.30 7.44 -41.97
CA THR A 714 -6.71 6.25 -42.58
C THR A 714 -7.74 5.15 -42.53
N SER A 715 -7.83 4.33 -43.57
CA SER A 715 -8.74 3.20 -43.59
C SER A 715 -7.99 1.90 -43.81
N TRP A 716 -8.40 0.86 -43.08
CA TRP A 716 -8.11 -0.52 -43.40
C TRP A 716 -9.24 -1.03 -44.30
N ALA A 717 -9.05 -1.00 -45.61
CA ALA A 717 -10.01 -1.55 -46.56
C ALA A 717 -9.82 -3.06 -46.76
N ARG A 718 -10.93 -3.77 -46.85
CA ARG A 718 -11.02 -5.23 -47.03
C ARG A 718 -10.11 -6.03 -46.07
N PRO A 719 -9.98 -5.67 -44.78
CA PRO A 719 -9.20 -6.45 -43.84
C PRO A 719 -9.85 -7.82 -43.70
N TYR A 720 -9.10 -8.88 -43.93
CA TYR A 720 -9.64 -10.23 -44.09
C TYR A 720 -8.72 -11.26 -43.43
N VAL A 721 -9.31 -12.24 -42.76
CA VAL A 721 -8.58 -13.37 -42.18
C VAL A 721 -9.04 -14.69 -42.79
N THR A 722 -8.08 -15.57 -43.08
CA THR A 722 -8.33 -16.95 -43.53
C THR A 722 -8.16 -17.90 -42.36
N VAL A 723 -9.17 -18.71 -42.07
CA VAL A 723 -9.22 -19.68 -40.96
C VAL A 723 -8.82 -21.08 -41.46
N ARG A 724 -8.10 -21.84 -40.62
CA ARG A 724 -7.76 -23.26 -40.88
C ARG A 724 -8.74 -24.23 -40.23
#